data_AF-A0A1Y4KSJ2-F1
#
_entry.id   AF-A0A1Y4KSJ2-F1
#
_cell.length_a   1.000
_cell.length_b   1.000
_cell.length_c   1.000
_cell.angle_alpha   90.00
_cell.angle_beta   90.00
_cell.angle_gamma   90.00
#
_symmetry.space_group_name_H-M   'P 1'
#
loop_
_entity.id
_entity.type
_entity.pdbx_description
1 polymer ?
#
loop_
_entity_poly.entity_id
_entity_poly.type
_entity_poly.pdbx_seq_one_letter_code
_entity_poly.pdbx_strand_id
1 'polypeptide(L)'
;MKHSKFISALLAGAMVFTSTSLPGYLQASAQGVALEDGLVADYSFDGETLADEKGGSGASAIVTGLNAYSGAPVYEAGKEGKALRLGDYGLKLNREDLGDNFTVSLWLNWDGSVVYNQSVLFLGYHNPEKWLAVGGTEHDGLTNSRFWANGNGYSWTTLGSADLSGGWHQLTLVGSSGGVAAYLDGELCGSGTSNGPLTGADQDIYVGVNNWDEEFTGLVDEVKVYDRTLSEAEIYRLYDSETSTETLLDQTGITATSSLSMVVGRTQSIEVSMHPVVAAAVPTVIYETSDDTVAQVSQDGVVTAVASGNAVITTTVTLGSVTKTAQTNVTVGGTLDDRLVASFDFENTLDNGVEGGTDAQALGYKLGSYTGEVSYEQGRDGQAVRLGDYGLKLNQQDVGDEYTVSFWVKNHSALAENQVLLLLGYHDPENWMALSGSQSNTSKLKFWGNGGGFSWTTLANTSVPADTWHQITITGTQGQATLYRDGVSLGTVQSNNPLSGSNADIYLGVNNWDTLFDGLVDEVRVYNIALSQEEVQEQALDEFQTMFQQSVEGTLEVAQLLGDNDSAQDVRYDLTLPQTAGGMDVTWTSSNPDVIAADGSVTSPETDTDVSLTAVFQNGLLRYEVSFDFTVTAFDRSQLDTLLEQARAVDTTLLTPESAQRLAQAVEAAEGVENTFAAVDQAVRTLCFTLDHLYYRDEAVNPFAFIQEAETQVELEAGETAQVFTLPDRVKDYVTVTYTTGNEDVATYQDGVVTVAGSGKTIVTATVTAKYDGFQMAYSTAVEVLGQPEPTPEPGDVDKTLLEKTIAYAETLSTDGVTDSAVAAFQKVLAEAKAVMADENADQAQVNAAWDNLLEGIWGLGLVQGDKTLLEQLITKADGMMAEADKYVETNWQQLVDALAAAKDVAADGDAMDEDIQPVAEALLDAILAQRFKADKSILEDLIGQAEGMDLTGYTAESVAAFRTALATAQAVMADATLSEDDQDKVDDAVAALSAAMDGLTAEGETQPSDQPESSQNPETTDQPQATEKPENVPQTGDSAQLMGYVAALATAVMALGAVTVVRRRRRN
;
A
#
# COMPACT_ATOMS: atom_id res chain seq x y z
N MET A 1 -5.13 3.38 -73.33
CA MET A 1 -4.20 2.29 -72.96
C MET A 1 -4.35 2.11 -71.45
N LYS A 2 -5.28 1.29 -70.95
CA LYS A 2 -5.28 -0.18 -70.78
C LYS A 2 -4.12 -0.71 -69.93
N HIS A 3 -4.37 -0.87 -68.62
CA HIS A 3 -4.30 -2.09 -67.76
C HIS A 3 -4.69 -1.65 -66.33
N SER A 4 -5.87 -1.93 -65.73
CA SER A 4 -6.42 -3.19 -65.14
C SER A 4 -5.53 -3.77 -64.02
N LYS A 5 -5.95 -4.18 -62.81
CA LYS A 5 -7.25 -4.42 -62.14
C LYS A 5 -6.95 -4.81 -60.66
N PHE A 6 -7.88 -4.52 -59.74
CA PHE A 6 -8.35 -5.35 -58.59
C PHE A 6 -7.36 -6.22 -57.78
N ILE A 7 -7.17 -5.87 -56.49
CA ILE A 7 -7.38 -6.77 -55.34
C ILE A 7 -8.17 -5.99 -54.27
N SER A 8 -9.24 -6.63 -53.77
CA SER A 8 -10.14 -6.21 -52.70
C SER A 8 -9.90 -7.08 -51.46
N ALA A 9 -10.36 -6.58 -50.30
CA ALA A 9 -10.75 -7.33 -49.09
C ALA A 9 -9.64 -7.82 -48.14
N LEU A 10 -9.46 -7.10 -47.01
CA LEU A 10 -9.56 -7.61 -45.63
C LEU A 10 -9.07 -6.53 -44.65
N LEU A 11 -10.04 -5.82 -44.05
CA LEU A 11 -10.07 -5.30 -42.65
C LEU A 11 -11.27 -4.35 -42.53
N ALA A 12 -12.42 -4.85 -42.97
CA ALA A 12 -13.72 -4.48 -42.42
C ALA A 12 -14.08 -5.68 -41.54
N GLY A 13 -13.80 -5.54 -40.25
CA GLY A 13 -13.94 -6.58 -39.23
C GLY A 13 -14.10 -5.91 -37.89
N ALA A 14 -15.34 -5.51 -37.62
CA ALA A 14 -15.95 -5.30 -36.30
C ALA A 14 -15.01 -5.04 -35.11
N MET A 15 -14.98 -3.78 -34.66
CA MET A 15 -15.05 -3.46 -33.23
C MET A 15 -16.08 -2.34 -33.08
N VAL A 16 -17.36 -2.74 -33.05
CA VAL A 16 -18.38 -1.94 -32.38
C VAL A 16 -18.21 -2.29 -30.91
N PHE A 17 -17.39 -1.52 -30.20
CA PHE A 17 -17.46 -1.53 -28.74
C PHE A 17 -18.68 -0.71 -28.37
N THR A 18 -19.79 -1.38 -28.14
CA THR A 18 -20.89 -0.82 -27.37
C THR A 18 -20.33 -0.52 -25.98
N SER A 19 -20.27 0.77 -25.62
CA SER A 19 -20.28 1.27 -24.26
C SER A 19 -21.54 0.72 -23.57
N THR A 20 -21.47 -0.53 -23.15
CA THR A 20 -22.45 -1.08 -22.21
C THR A 20 -22.12 -0.47 -20.86
N SER A 21 -22.92 0.50 -20.43
CA SER A 21 -23.37 0.43 -19.05
C SER A 21 -23.86 -1.00 -18.89
N LEU A 22 -23.16 -1.84 -18.11
CA LEU A 22 -23.55 -3.23 -17.88
C LEU A 22 -25.01 -3.23 -17.42
N PRO A 23 -26.01 -3.68 -18.21
CA PRO A 23 -27.13 -4.34 -17.57
C PRO A 23 -26.51 -5.57 -16.93
N GLY A 24 -26.47 -5.61 -15.59
CA GLY A 24 -25.75 -6.62 -14.84
C GLY A 24 -26.10 -8.03 -15.30
N TYR A 25 -25.27 -8.62 -16.15
CA TYR A 25 -25.09 -10.04 -16.36
C TYR A 25 -23.65 -10.23 -16.80
N LEU A 26 -22.74 -10.30 -15.82
CA LEU A 26 -21.56 -11.13 -15.98
C LEU A 26 -22.07 -12.53 -16.37
N GLN A 27 -21.96 -12.89 -17.65
CA GLN A 27 -22.01 -14.28 -18.09
C GLN A 27 -20.72 -14.98 -17.64
N ALA A 28 -20.59 -15.17 -16.32
CA ALA A 28 -19.91 -16.34 -15.83
C ALA A 28 -20.94 -17.46 -15.93
N SER A 29 -20.68 -18.49 -16.74
CA SER A 29 -21.39 -19.74 -16.57
C SER A 29 -21.06 -20.23 -15.16
N ALA A 30 -21.94 -19.99 -14.19
CA ALA A 30 -21.89 -20.67 -12.92
C ALA A 30 -22.13 -22.16 -13.23
N GLN A 31 -21.05 -22.89 -13.51
CA GLN A 31 -21.05 -24.33 -13.25
C GLN A 31 -21.56 -24.45 -11.83
N GLY A 32 -22.64 -25.21 -11.63
CA GLY A 32 -23.35 -25.29 -10.35
C GLY A 32 -22.38 -25.56 -9.21
N VAL A 33 -22.00 -24.49 -8.50
CA VAL A 33 -21.24 -24.55 -7.26
C VAL A 33 -22.15 -25.27 -6.29
N ALA A 34 -21.62 -26.29 -5.60
CA ALA A 34 -22.45 -27.03 -4.66
C ALA A 34 -22.82 -26.09 -3.50
N LEU A 35 -24.03 -26.21 -2.96
CA LEU A 35 -24.43 -25.50 -1.73
C LEU A 35 -23.61 -25.92 -0.49
N GLU A 36 -22.68 -26.88 -0.65
CA GLU A 36 -21.70 -27.28 0.35
C GLU A 36 -20.39 -26.48 0.24
N ASP A 37 -20.11 -25.91 -0.93
CA ASP A 37 -18.89 -25.13 -1.16
C ASP A 37 -19.01 -23.81 -0.41
N GLY A 38 -17.98 -23.47 0.36
CA GLY A 38 -17.95 -22.29 1.22
C GLY A 38 -18.85 -22.35 2.45
N LEU A 39 -19.51 -23.49 2.74
CA LEU A 39 -20.28 -23.65 3.97
C LEU A 39 -19.32 -23.87 5.16
N VAL A 40 -19.20 -22.87 6.03
CA VAL A 40 -18.26 -22.85 7.16
C VAL A 40 -18.90 -23.17 8.51
N ALA A 41 -20.22 -23.01 8.66
CA ALA A 41 -20.95 -23.43 9.86
C ALA A 41 -22.34 -23.98 9.51
N ASP A 42 -22.77 -25.03 10.20
CA ASP A 42 -24.09 -25.63 10.07
C ASP A 42 -24.67 -26.00 11.45
N TYR A 43 -25.80 -25.40 11.81
CA TYR A 43 -26.51 -25.65 13.06
C TYR A 43 -27.95 -26.12 12.77
N SER A 44 -28.12 -27.45 12.68
CA SER A 44 -29.42 -28.11 12.50
C SER A 44 -30.24 -28.19 13.79
N PHE A 45 -29.58 -28.17 14.95
CA PHE A 45 -30.16 -28.41 16.27
C PHE A 45 -30.81 -29.80 16.52
N ASP A 46 -30.75 -30.72 15.54
CA ASP A 46 -31.32 -32.07 15.62
C ASP A 46 -30.70 -32.93 16.74
N GLY A 47 -29.42 -32.69 17.03
CA GLY A 47 -28.70 -33.31 18.14
C GLY A 47 -29.04 -32.75 19.53
N GLU A 48 -29.99 -31.82 19.63
CA GLU A 48 -30.31 -31.04 20.85
C GLU A 48 -29.04 -30.40 21.44
N THR A 49 -28.22 -29.82 20.57
CA THR A 49 -26.91 -29.21 20.88
C THR A 49 -26.71 -27.90 20.14
N LEU A 50 -25.79 -27.05 20.61
CA LEU A 50 -25.32 -25.84 19.91
C LEU A 50 -24.02 -26.10 19.13
N ALA A 51 -23.66 -27.37 18.94
CA ALA A 51 -22.47 -27.74 18.17
C ALA A 51 -22.64 -27.37 16.70
N ASP A 52 -21.56 -26.88 16.10
CA ASP A 52 -21.45 -26.77 14.64
C ASP A 52 -21.19 -28.15 14.04
N GLU A 53 -22.03 -28.56 13.09
CA GLU A 53 -21.92 -29.86 12.43
C GLU A 53 -20.82 -29.91 11.36
N LYS A 54 -20.32 -28.77 10.87
CA LYS A 54 -19.15 -28.70 9.96
C LYS A 54 -17.82 -28.91 10.67
N GLY A 55 -17.79 -28.70 11.98
CA GLY A 55 -16.58 -28.75 12.79
C GLY A 55 -16.02 -27.34 13.00
N GLY A 56 -15.93 -26.94 14.26
CA GLY A 56 -15.53 -25.60 14.67
C GLY A 56 -15.98 -25.31 16.09
N SER A 57 -15.85 -24.06 16.52
CA SER A 57 -16.44 -23.59 17.77
C SER A 57 -17.96 -23.58 17.61
N GLY A 58 -18.68 -24.35 18.44
CA GLY A 58 -20.15 -24.31 18.48
C GLY A 58 -20.67 -22.96 18.97
N ALA A 59 -21.95 -22.67 18.76
CA ALA A 59 -22.57 -21.42 19.16
C ALA A 59 -22.66 -21.26 20.69
N SER A 60 -22.67 -20.01 21.15
CA SER A 60 -22.80 -19.63 22.55
C SER A 60 -24.18 -19.02 22.82
N ALA A 61 -24.89 -19.50 23.84
CA ALA A 61 -26.11 -18.85 24.31
C ALA A 61 -25.76 -17.58 25.11
N ILE A 62 -26.35 -16.46 24.72
CA ILE A 62 -26.08 -15.13 25.30
C ILE A 62 -27.36 -14.32 25.49
N VAL A 63 -27.28 -13.26 26.27
CA VAL A 63 -28.39 -12.33 26.56
C VAL A 63 -27.99 -10.89 26.19
N THR A 64 -28.95 -9.96 26.21
CA THR A 64 -28.73 -8.53 25.94
C THR A 64 -27.53 -7.97 26.73
N GLY A 65 -26.76 -7.10 26.07
CA GLY A 65 -25.43 -6.67 26.52
C GLY A 65 -24.32 -7.70 26.26
N LEU A 66 -24.61 -8.71 25.43
CA LEU A 66 -23.70 -9.78 24.99
C LEU A 66 -23.07 -10.59 26.14
N ASN A 67 -23.83 -10.78 27.22
CA ASN A 67 -23.38 -11.54 28.39
C ASN A 67 -23.73 -13.04 28.25
N ALA A 68 -22.97 -13.90 28.91
CA ALA A 68 -23.24 -15.34 28.90
C ALA A 68 -24.59 -15.69 29.55
N TYR A 69 -25.38 -16.52 28.88
CA TYR A 69 -26.62 -17.07 29.43
C TYR A 69 -26.30 -18.23 30.40
N SER A 70 -26.93 -18.23 31.58
CA SER A 70 -26.69 -19.26 32.61
C SER A 70 -27.68 -20.42 32.60
N GLY A 71 -28.73 -20.35 31.77
CA GLY A 71 -29.73 -21.42 31.63
C GLY A 71 -29.31 -22.47 30.61
N ALA A 72 -30.17 -23.47 30.42
CA ALA A 72 -29.98 -24.51 29.39
C ALA A 72 -30.78 -24.15 28.13
N PRO A 73 -30.20 -24.34 26.93
CA PRO A 73 -30.95 -24.22 25.68
C PRO A 73 -32.15 -25.17 25.61
N VAL A 74 -33.24 -24.73 24.98
CA VAL A 74 -34.49 -25.48 24.85
C VAL A 74 -34.73 -25.81 23.37
N TYR A 75 -35.10 -27.06 23.10
CA TYR A 75 -35.32 -27.57 21.75
C TYR A 75 -36.76 -28.08 21.57
N GLU A 76 -37.40 -27.69 20.47
CA GLU A 76 -38.77 -28.04 20.12
C GLU A 76 -38.87 -28.62 18.71
N ALA A 77 -40.08 -28.92 18.23
CA ALA A 77 -40.26 -29.40 16.86
C ALA A 77 -39.95 -28.28 15.86
N GLY A 78 -39.01 -28.53 14.94
CA GLY A 78 -38.51 -27.56 13.98
C GLY A 78 -39.24 -27.55 12.64
N LYS A 79 -38.67 -26.79 11.70
CA LYS A 79 -39.00 -26.84 10.28
C LYS A 79 -38.65 -28.22 9.73
N GLU A 80 -37.50 -28.74 10.14
CA GLU A 80 -37.04 -30.11 9.93
C GLU A 80 -36.50 -30.62 11.27
N GLY A 81 -36.94 -31.80 11.72
CA GLY A 81 -36.48 -32.35 13.00
C GLY A 81 -36.71 -31.43 14.22
N LYS A 82 -35.65 -30.92 14.84
CA LYS A 82 -35.67 -30.07 16.04
C LYS A 82 -35.19 -28.65 15.76
N ALA A 83 -35.89 -27.66 16.31
CA ALA A 83 -35.46 -26.26 16.31
C ALA A 83 -35.09 -25.79 17.72
N LEU A 84 -34.27 -24.74 17.78
CA LEU A 84 -33.93 -24.05 19.02
C LEU A 84 -35.01 -23.01 19.37
N ARG A 85 -35.49 -23.05 20.62
CA ARG A 85 -36.41 -22.05 21.16
C ARG A 85 -35.63 -20.86 21.73
N LEU A 86 -35.81 -19.69 21.10
CA LEU A 86 -35.32 -18.40 21.56
C LEU A 86 -36.39 -17.68 22.41
N GLY A 87 -35.96 -16.74 23.25
CA GLY A 87 -36.82 -15.89 24.07
C GLY A 87 -36.17 -15.46 25.39
N ASP A 88 -35.57 -16.41 26.12
CA ASP A 88 -34.79 -16.10 27.33
C ASP A 88 -33.30 -15.79 27.02
N TYR A 89 -32.87 -16.06 25.78
CA TYR A 89 -31.52 -15.91 25.26
C TYR A 89 -31.55 -15.86 23.72
N GLY A 90 -30.45 -15.38 23.13
CA GLY A 90 -30.10 -15.55 21.72
C GLY A 90 -28.76 -16.27 21.56
N LEU A 91 -28.22 -16.28 20.35
CA LEU A 91 -26.94 -16.94 20.03
C LEU A 91 -25.88 -15.96 19.56
N LYS A 92 -24.62 -16.20 19.94
CA LYS A 92 -23.41 -15.78 19.22
C LYS A 92 -22.87 -17.00 18.47
N LEU A 93 -22.70 -16.91 17.15
CA LEU A 93 -22.31 -18.07 16.34
C LEU A 93 -20.80 -18.36 16.34
N ASN A 94 -19.98 -17.48 16.93
CA ASN A 94 -18.53 -17.63 17.05
C ASN A 94 -17.84 -17.74 15.67
N ARG A 95 -18.22 -16.85 14.74
CA ARG A 95 -17.68 -16.72 13.38
C ARG A 95 -17.20 -15.29 13.18
N GLU A 96 -16.06 -15.03 13.80
CA GLU A 96 -15.42 -13.72 13.77
C GLU A 96 -14.71 -13.49 12.43
N ASP A 97 -14.70 -12.23 11.97
CA ASP A 97 -13.92 -11.76 10.82
C ASP A 97 -14.09 -12.58 9.52
N LEU A 98 -15.34 -12.83 9.11
CA LEU A 98 -15.63 -13.51 7.84
C LEU A 98 -15.30 -12.67 6.60
N GLY A 99 -15.02 -11.37 6.78
CA GLY A 99 -14.72 -10.44 5.70
C GLY A 99 -15.97 -10.02 4.92
N ASP A 100 -15.75 -9.53 3.69
CA ASP A 100 -16.82 -8.91 2.91
C ASP A 100 -17.72 -9.92 2.18
N ASN A 101 -17.20 -11.11 1.84
CA ASN A 101 -17.95 -12.13 1.11
C ASN A 101 -18.53 -13.15 2.10
N PHE A 102 -19.84 -13.08 2.34
CA PHE A 102 -20.49 -13.98 3.28
C PHE A 102 -21.95 -14.24 2.91
N THR A 103 -22.50 -15.33 3.45
CA THR A 103 -23.94 -15.59 3.48
C THR A 103 -24.35 -16.19 4.82
N VAL A 104 -25.40 -15.66 5.44
CA VAL A 104 -26.00 -16.22 6.65
C VAL A 104 -27.47 -16.51 6.36
N SER A 105 -27.85 -17.78 6.41
CA SER A 105 -29.23 -18.24 6.18
C SER A 105 -29.76 -18.97 7.41
N LEU A 106 -31.04 -18.78 7.74
CA LEU A 106 -31.71 -19.49 8.81
C LEU A 106 -33.21 -19.60 8.56
N TRP A 107 -33.81 -20.66 9.08
CA TRP A 107 -35.26 -20.79 9.15
C TRP A 107 -35.76 -20.25 10.49
N LEU A 108 -36.87 -19.51 10.47
CA LEU A 108 -37.44 -18.88 11.65
C LEU A 108 -38.97 -19.00 11.71
N ASN A 109 -39.51 -19.09 12.92
CA ASN A 109 -40.95 -19.09 13.19
C ASN A 109 -41.23 -18.36 14.51
N TRP A 110 -41.85 -17.18 14.46
CA TRP A 110 -42.10 -16.34 15.66
C TRP A 110 -43.35 -16.72 16.43
N ASP A 111 -43.42 -16.24 17.67
CA ASP A 111 -44.57 -16.42 18.56
C ASP A 111 -45.59 -15.25 18.56
N GLY A 112 -45.42 -14.20 17.74
CA GLY A 112 -46.55 -13.30 17.40
C GLY A 112 -46.36 -11.78 17.36
N SER A 113 -45.14 -11.23 17.48
CA SER A 113 -44.79 -9.86 17.04
C SER A 113 -43.30 -9.60 17.24
N VAL A 114 -42.66 -8.84 16.35
CA VAL A 114 -41.30 -8.30 16.59
C VAL A 114 -41.45 -6.87 17.08
N VAL A 115 -41.03 -6.59 18.32
CA VAL A 115 -41.11 -5.22 18.86
C VAL A 115 -40.05 -4.32 18.23
N TYR A 116 -40.24 -3.01 18.34
CA TYR A 116 -39.32 -2.01 17.81
C TYR A 116 -37.85 -2.31 18.17
N ASN A 117 -36.99 -2.37 17.16
CA ASN A 117 -35.54 -2.66 17.24
C ASN A 117 -35.13 -4.06 17.71
N GLN A 118 -36.04 -4.92 18.19
CA GLN A 118 -35.69 -6.29 18.53
C GLN A 118 -35.09 -6.99 17.32
N SER A 119 -33.87 -7.50 17.51
CA SER A 119 -33.09 -8.11 16.45
C SER A 119 -33.45 -9.58 16.30
N VAL A 120 -33.73 -9.98 15.06
CA VAL A 120 -33.90 -11.38 14.65
C VAL A 120 -32.56 -11.95 14.22
N LEU A 121 -31.81 -11.20 13.42
CA LEU A 121 -30.48 -11.54 12.94
C LEU A 121 -29.64 -10.27 12.92
N PHE A 122 -28.42 -10.32 13.48
CA PHE A 122 -27.51 -9.19 13.61
C PHE A 122 -26.10 -9.62 13.23
N LEU A 123 -25.52 -8.95 12.24
CA LEU A 123 -24.18 -9.21 11.73
C LEU A 123 -23.34 -7.98 12.03
N GLY A 124 -22.28 -8.15 12.80
CA GLY A 124 -21.36 -7.11 13.19
C GLY A 124 -21.40 -6.79 14.69
N TYR A 125 -20.92 -5.62 15.08
CA TYR A 125 -20.61 -5.32 16.48
C TYR A 125 -21.04 -3.91 16.91
N HIS A 126 -21.17 -3.74 18.22
CA HIS A 126 -21.69 -2.49 18.81
C HIS A 126 -20.60 -1.45 19.10
N ASN A 127 -19.31 -1.83 19.10
CA ASN A 127 -18.20 -0.91 19.38
C ASN A 127 -16.91 -1.29 18.64
N PRO A 128 -16.54 -0.61 17.53
CA PRO A 128 -17.29 0.49 16.91
C PRO A 128 -18.66 0.00 16.43
N GLU A 129 -19.67 0.89 16.49
CA GLU A 129 -21.04 0.54 16.09
C GLU A 129 -21.14 0.40 14.57
N LYS A 130 -20.94 -0.84 14.10
CA LYS A 130 -20.92 -1.20 12.69
C LYS A 130 -21.61 -2.55 12.52
N TRP A 131 -22.77 -2.54 11.87
CA TRP A 131 -23.60 -3.73 11.78
C TRP A 131 -24.63 -3.67 10.65
N LEU A 132 -25.15 -4.86 10.36
CA LEU A 132 -26.26 -5.14 9.47
C LEU A 132 -27.26 -6.01 10.23
N ALA A 133 -28.54 -5.68 10.21
CA ALA A 133 -29.53 -6.39 11.02
C ALA A 133 -30.88 -6.52 10.34
N VAL A 134 -31.62 -7.53 10.76
CA VAL A 134 -33.06 -7.64 10.56
C VAL A 134 -33.75 -7.50 11.91
N GLY A 135 -34.69 -6.58 12.02
CA GLY A 135 -35.39 -6.30 13.27
C GLY A 135 -36.73 -5.60 13.10
N GLY A 136 -37.43 -5.36 14.21
CA GLY A 136 -38.79 -4.82 14.21
C GLY A 136 -38.88 -3.34 13.81
N THR A 137 -39.97 -2.97 13.10
CA THR A 137 -40.16 -1.65 12.49
C THR A 137 -40.93 -0.63 13.33
N GLU A 138 -41.89 -1.05 14.15
CA GLU A 138 -42.84 -0.15 14.82
C GLU A 138 -43.10 -0.49 16.31
N HIS A 139 -43.59 0.49 17.08
CA HIS A 139 -43.92 0.34 18.50
C HIS A 139 -45.30 -0.33 18.75
N ASP A 140 -46.05 -0.66 17.69
CA ASP A 140 -47.50 -0.84 17.74
C ASP A 140 -47.97 -2.29 17.51
N GLY A 141 -47.04 -3.26 17.51
CA GLY A 141 -47.36 -4.69 17.42
C GLY A 141 -47.72 -5.21 16.03
N LEU A 142 -47.21 -4.57 14.97
CA LEU A 142 -47.25 -5.11 13.60
C LEU A 142 -46.09 -6.11 13.36
N THR A 143 -46.26 -6.98 12.37
CA THR A 143 -45.35 -8.10 12.05
C THR A 143 -44.28 -7.77 11.00
N ASN A 144 -44.19 -6.51 10.57
CA ASN A 144 -43.22 -6.09 9.56
C ASN A 144 -41.81 -5.94 10.16
N SER A 145 -40.83 -6.55 9.50
CA SER A 145 -39.41 -6.36 9.79
C SER A 145 -38.78 -5.36 8.83
N ARG A 146 -37.65 -4.79 9.25
CA ARG A 146 -36.76 -4.02 8.39
C ARG A 146 -35.40 -4.69 8.32
N PHE A 147 -34.82 -4.59 7.13
CA PHE A 147 -33.41 -4.76 6.91
C PHE A 147 -32.72 -3.41 7.10
N TRP A 148 -31.72 -3.36 7.97
CA TRP A 148 -31.22 -2.12 8.57
C TRP A 148 -29.70 -2.14 8.72
N ALA A 149 -29.03 -1.03 8.47
CA ALA A 149 -27.57 -0.93 8.57
C ALA A 149 -27.12 0.34 9.32
N ASN A 150 -25.97 0.24 9.99
CA ASN A 150 -25.30 1.36 10.64
C ASN A 150 -23.77 1.25 10.55
N GLY A 151 -23.09 2.39 10.58
CA GLY A 151 -21.63 2.47 10.44
C GLY A 151 -21.17 2.46 8.97
N ASN A 152 -19.94 2.94 8.73
CA ASN A 152 -19.31 3.02 7.40
C ASN A 152 -20.26 3.55 6.29
N GLY A 153 -20.77 4.77 6.46
CA GLY A 153 -21.63 5.45 5.49
C GLY A 153 -23.13 5.34 5.76
N TYR A 154 -23.57 4.38 6.59
CA TYR A 154 -24.96 4.32 7.06
C TYR A 154 -25.15 5.02 8.41
N SER A 155 -26.33 5.62 8.59
CA SER A 155 -26.78 6.22 9.85
C SER A 155 -28.16 5.67 10.17
N TRP A 156 -28.19 4.44 10.68
CA TRP A 156 -29.42 3.71 10.95
C TRP A 156 -30.38 3.73 9.74
N THR A 157 -29.88 3.27 8.60
CA THR A 157 -30.59 3.34 7.30
C THR A 157 -31.36 2.06 7.01
N THR A 158 -32.68 2.18 6.78
CA THR A 158 -33.50 1.05 6.32
C THR A 158 -33.24 0.80 4.84
N LEU A 159 -32.80 -0.43 4.52
CA LEU A 159 -32.43 -0.87 3.18
C LEU A 159 -33.55 -1.71 2.52
N GLY A 160 -34.50 -2.17 3.31
CA GLY A 160 -35.65 -2.93 2.85
C GLY A 160 -36.55 -3.35 4.00
N SER A 161 -37.64 -4.01 3.67
CA SER A 161 -38.62 -4.48 4.64
C SER A 161 -39.30 -5.73 4.14
N ALA A 162 -39.68 -6.61 5.05
CA ALA A 162 -40.44 -7.80 4.72
C ALA A 162 -41.55 -8.02 5.75
N ASP A 163 -42.71 -8.50 5.29
CA ASP A 163 -43.68 -9.05 6.24
C ASP A 163 -43.18 -10.41 6.62
N LEU A 164 -42.83 -10.50 7.87
CA LEU A 164 -42.38 -11.72 8.43
C LEU A 164 -43.63 -12.58 8.69
N SER A 165 -44.79 -12.08 9.11
CA SER A 165 -45.94 -12.88 9.62
C SER A 165 -46.26 -14.27 9.00
N GLY A 166 -46.51 -15.22 9.93
CA GLY A 166 -47.19 -16.48 9.67
C GLY A 166 -46.33 -17.66 9.22
N GLY A 167 -46.00 -18.57 10.15
CA GLY A 167 -45.37 -19.85 9.82
C GLY A 167 -43.85 -19.79 9.80
N TRP A 168 -43.24 -20.73 9.07
CA TRP A 168 -41.80 -20.82 8.91
C TRP A 168 -41.35 -20.02 7.69
N HIS A 169 -40.34 -19.19 7.87
CA HIS A 169 -39.70 -18.41 6.80
C HIS A 169 -38.21 -18.66 6.76
N GLN A 170 -37.61 -18.57 5.58
CA GLN A 170 -36.16 -18.55 5.44
C GLN A 170 -35.68 -17.11 5.28
N LEU A 171 -34.85 -16.65 6.21
CA LEU A 171 -34.16 -15.36 6.11
C LEU A 171 -32.71 -15.58 5.74
N THR A 172 -32.26 -14.89 4.69
CA THR A 172 -30.87 -14.96 4.22
C THR A 172 -30.30 -13.55 4.06
N LEU A 173 -29.16 -13.29 4.70
CA LEU A 173 -28.35 -12.08 4.49
C LEU A 173 -27.08 -12.45 3.74
N VAL A 174 -26.74 -11.68 2.71
CA VAL A 174 -25.51 -11.83 1.95
C VAL A 174 -24.73 -10.52 1.89
N GLY A 175 -23.41 -10.64 1.79
CA GLY A 175 -22.50 -9.51 1.59
C GLY A 175 -21.43 -9.82 0.56
N SER A 176 -20.94 -8.77 -0.09
CA SER A 176 -19.72 -8.72 -0.88
C SER A 176 -19.06 -7.35 -0.67
N SER A 177 -17.88 -7.13 -1.24
CA SER A 177 -17.25 -5.79 -1.24
C SER A 177 -18.12 -4.74 -1.96
N GLY A 178 -18.93 -5.17 -2.93
CA GLY A 178 -19.80 -4.30 -3.73
C GLY A 178 -21.17 -3.99 -3.12
N GLY A 179 -21.65 -4.77 -2.15
CA GLY A 179 -23.01 -4.60 -1.63
C GLY A 179 -23.48 -5.69 -0.66
N VAL A 180 -24.58 -5.39 0.04
CA VAL A 180 -25.30 -6.31 0.92
C VAL A 180 -26.76 -6.47 0.47
N ALA A 181 -27.34 -7.63 0.70
CA ALA A 181 -28.73 -7.90 0.37
C ALA A 181 -29.40 -8.83 1.39
N ALA A 182 -30.72 -8.68 1.52
CA ALA A 182 -31.57 -9.51 2.35
C ALA A 182 -32.62 -10.20 1.49
N TYR A 183 -32.84 -11.48 1.76
CA TYR A 183 -33.82 -12.31 1.09
C TYR A 183 -34.75 -12.95 2.13
N LEU A 184 -36.04 -12.95 1.83
CA LEU A 184 -37.05 -13.68 2.57
C LEU A 184 -37.68 -14.71 1.63
N ASP A 185 -37.67 -15.98 2.03
CA ASP A 185 -38.27 -17.08 1.26
C ASP A 185 -37.74 -17.15 -0.18
N GLY A 186 -36.44 -16.89 -0.34
CA GLY A 186 -35.76 -16.88 -1.64
C GLY A 186 -35.97 -15.60 -2.47
N GLU A 187 -36.80 -14.65 -2.02
CA GLU A 187 -37.07 -13.40 -2.73
C GLU A 187 -36.34 -12.22 -2.10
N LEU A 188 -35.78 -11.33 -2.92
CA LEU A 188 -35.07 -10.12 -2.47
C LEU A 188 -36.05 -9.17 -1.77
N CYS A 189 -35.74 -8.80 -0.52
CA CYS A 189 -36.57 -7.88 0.28
C CYS A 189 -35.85 -6.57 0.64
N GLY A 190 -34.55 -6.46 0.37
CA GLY A 190 -33.77 -5.24 0.55
C GLY A 190 -32.32 -5.38 0.09
N SER A 191 -31.70 -4.26 -0.28
CA SER A 191 -30.27 -4.22 -0.65
C SER A 191 -29.66 -2.84 -0.41
N GLY A 192 -28.33 -2.79 -0.36
CA GLY A 192 -27.56 -1.55 -0.21
C GLY A 192 -26.07 -1.75 -0.51
N THR A 193 -25.31 -0.66 -0.49
CA THR A 193 -23.83 -0.71 -0.50
C THR A 193 -23.31 -1.43 0.74
N SER A 194 -22.15 -2.07 0.63
CA SER A 194 -21.55 -2.76 1.78
C SER A 194 -21.00 -1.77 2.80
N ASN A 195 -21.18 -2.07 4.09
CA ASN A 195 -20.49 -1.40 5.19
C ASN A 195 -19.42 -2.28 5.85
N GLY A 196 -19.12 -3.46 5.26
CA GLY A 196 -18.20 -4.46 5.79
C GLY A 196 -18.60 -4.95 7.18
N PRO A 197 -19.83 -5.47 7.38
CA PRO A 197 -20.37 -5.75 8.71
C PRO A 197 -19.65 -6.90 9.43
N LEU A 198 -19.00 -7.80 8.70
CA LEU A 198 -18.25 -8.93 9.26
C LEU A 198 -16.73 -8.81 9.05
N THR A 199 -16.25 -7.60 8.77
CA THR A 199 -14.82 -7.30 8.57
C THR A 199 -14.22 -6.71 9.85
N GLY A 200 -13.28 -7.40 10.48
CA GLY A 200 -12.59 -7.01 11.70
C GLY A 200 -12.81 -7.99 12.86
N ALA A 201 -11.81 -8.06 13.76
CA ALA A 201 -11.69 -9.08 14.78
C ALA A 201 -12.87 -9.18 15.78
N ASP A 202 -13.58 -8.08 16.05
CA ASP A 202 -14.72 -8.08 17.00
C ASP A 202 -16.08 -8.33 16.31
N GLN A 203 -16.12 -8.42 14.98
CA GLN A 203 -17.37 -8.59 14.22
C GLN A 203 -17.80 -10.06 14.21
N ASP A 204 -19.05 -10.36 14.56
CA ASP A 204 -19.60 -11.73 14.57
C ASP A 204 -21.10 -11.72 14.20
N ILE A 205 -21.71 -12.90 14.17
CA ILE A 205 -23.10 -13.15 13.84
C ILE A 205 -23.86 -13.50 15.11
N TYR A 206 -24.97 -12.79 15.31
CA TYR A 206 -25.86 -12.95 16.45
C TYR A 206 -27.29 -13.23 15.99
N VAL A 207 -27.92 -14.23 16.60
CA VAL A 207 -29.28 -14.67 16.25
C VAL A 207 -30.20 -14.42 17.44
N GLY A 208 -31.23 -13.61 17.21
CA GLY A 208 -32.26 -13.27 18.19
C GLY A 208 -31.81 -12.38 19.35
N VAL A 209 -30.64 -11.74 19.25
CA VAL A 209 -30.06 -10.91 20.31
C VAL A 209 -29.16 -9.84 19.68
N ASN A 210 -29.10 -8.69 20.33
CA ASN A 210 -28.10 -7.66 20.07
C ASN A 210 -27.64 -7.04 21.41
N ASN A 211 -26.88 -5.96 21.36
CA ASN A 211 -26.36 -5.33 22.58
C ASN A 211 -27.42 -4.54 23.38
N TRP A 212 -28.51 -4.09 22.75
CA TRP A 212 -29.36 -3.03 23.29
C TRP A 212 -30.80 -3.44 23.59
N ASP A 213 -31.37 -4.28 22.74
CA ASP A 213 -32.79 -4.59 22.68
C ASP A 213 -33.08 -5.98 23.29
N GLU A 214 -34.35 -6.22 23.63
CA GLU A 214 -34.79 -7.48 24.23
C GLU A 214 -34.64 -8.67 23.26
N GLU A 215 -34.43 -9.86 23.82
CA GLU A 215 -34.24 -11.08 23.04
C GLU A 215 -35.48 -11.44 22.20
N PHE A 216 -35.24 -11.87 20.97
CA PHE A 216 -36.27 -12.35 20.07
C PHE A 216 -36.90 -13.64 20.59
N THR A 217 -38.24 -13.72 20.52
CA THR A 217 -39.00 -14.90 20.94
C THR A 217 -39.54 -15.65 19.72
N GLY A 218 -39.07 -16.88 19.54
CA GLY A 218 -39.46 -17.73 18.43
C GLY A 218 -38.63 -19.01 18.34
N LEU A 219 -38.80 -19.76 17.25
CA LEU A 219 -37.98 -20.89 16.90
C LEU A 219 -37.01 -20.50 15.79
N VAL A 220 -35.77 -20.94 15.91
CA VAL A 220 -34.77 -20.88 14.83
C VAL A 220 -34.30 -22.29 14.49
N ASP A 221 -34.10 -22.53 13.21
CA ASP A 221 -33.75 -23.84 12.66
C ASP A 221 -32.78 -23.69 11.47
N GLU A 222 -32.02 -24.74 11.18
CA GLU A 222 -31.17 -24.83 9.98
C GLU A 222 -30.32 -23.57 9.72
N VAL A 223 -29.53 -23.14 10.72
CA VAL A 223 -28.66 -21.95 10.57
C VAL A 223 -27.39 -22.33 9.81
N LYS A 224 -27.19 -21.74 8.63
CA LYS A 224 -26.05 -21.98 7.75
C LYS A 224 -25.26 -20.71 7.52
N VAL A 225 -23.94 -20.80 7.65
CA VAL A 225 -23.00 -19.68 7.44
C VAL A 225 -22.00 -20.04 6.37
N TYR A 226 -21.86 -19.16 5.37
CA TYR A 226 -20.95 -19.31 4.25
C TYR A 226 -19.90 -18.21 4.25
N ASP A 227 -18.66 -18.55 3.88
CA ASP A 227 -17.55 -17.62 3.62
C ASP A 227 -17.54 -17.08 2.18
N ARG A 228 -18.71 -17.11 1.53
CA ARG A 228 -18.93 -16.57 0.19
C ARG A 228 -20.32 -15.96 0.04
N THR A 229 -20.44 -15.05 -0.92
CA THR A 229 -21.74 -14.53 -1.39
C THR A 229 -22.46 -15.60 -2.22
N LEU A 230 -23.60 -16.10 -1.76
CA LEU A 230 -24.46 -16.97 -2.57
C LEU A 230 -25.17 -16.16 -3.65
N SER A 231 -25.35 -16.76 -4.83
CA SER A 231 -26.17 -16.20 -5.89
C SER A 231 -27.66 -16.28 -5.56
N GLU A 232 -28.49 -15.43 -6.18
CA GLU A 232 -29.95 -15.46 -5.99
C GLU A 232 -30.56 -16.85 -6.26
N ALA A 233 -30.01 -17.58 -7.25
CA ALA A 233 -30.45 -18.93 -7.57
C ALA A 233 -30.11 -19.94 -6.47
N GLU A 234 -28.92 -19.83 -5.86
CA GLU A 234 -28.52 -20.66 -4.72
C GLU A 234 -29.35 -20.35 -3.47
N ILE A 235 -29.61 -19.08 -3.20
CA ILE A 235 -30.47 -18.64 -2.08
C ILE A 235 -31.88 -19.18 -2.25
N TYR A 236 -32.46 -19.06 -3.45
CA TYR A 236 -33.77 -19.65 -3.72
C TYR A 236 -33.72 -21.18 -3.56
N ARG A 237 -32.62 -21.84 -3.92
CA ARG A 237 -32.46 -23.30 -3.74
C ARG A 237 -32.30 -23.72 -2.28
N LEU A 238 -31.82 -22.84 -1.40
CA LEU A 238 -31.89 -23.06 0.05
C LEU A 238 -33.33 -23.05 0.55
N TYR A 239 -34.20 -22.21 -0.03
CA TYR A 239 -35.61 -22.14 0.34
C TYR A 239 -36.45 -23.27 -0.28
N ASP A 240 -36.29 -23.51 -1.58
CA ASP A 240 -37.01 -24.50 -2.37
C ASP A 240 -36.05 -25.36 -3.21
N SER A 241 -35.65 -26.48 -2.61
CA SER A 241 -34.80 -27.48 -3.24
C SER A 241 -35.53 -28.35 -4.27
N GLU A 242 -36.86 -28.43 -4.22
CA GLU A 242 -37.64 -29.48 -4.87
C GLU A 242 -38.25 -29.04 -6.21
N THR A 243 -38.63 -27.76 -6.36
CA THR A 243 -39.29 -27.32 -7.59
C THR A 243 -38.32 -27.38 -8.77
N SER A 244 -38.70 -28.12 -9.81
CA SER A 244 -37.88 -28.21 -11.01
C SER A 244 -37.81 -26.87 -11.73
N THR A 245 -36.67 -26.55 -12.35
CA THR A 245 -36.49 -25.26 -13.04
C THR A 245 -37.50 -25.07 -14.18
N GLU A 246 -37.90 -26.14 -14.89
CA GLU A 246 -38.96 -26.08 -15.90
C GLU A 246 -40.32 -25.65 -15.29
N THR A 247 -40.64 -26.16 -14.08
CA THR A 247 -41.88 -25.78 -13.38
C THR A 247 -41.85 -24.33 -12.93
N LEU A 248 -40.70 -23.85 -12.44
CA LEU A 248 -40.52 -22.43 -12.08
C LEU A 248 -40.76 -21.54 -13.30
N LEU A 249 -40.13 -21.82 -14.44
CA LEU A 249 -40.38 -21.06 -15.69
C LEU A 249 -41.86 -21.11 -16.09
N ASP A 250 -42.53 -22.26 -15.93
CA ASP A 250 -43.95 -22.38 -16.29
C ASP A 250 -44.84 -21.47 -15.43
N GLN A 251 -44.52 -21.38 -14.14
CA GLN A 251 -45.29 -20.62 -13.15
C GLN A 251 -44.99 -19.12 -13.17
N THR A 252 -43.71 -18.74 -13.19
CA THR A 252 -43.28 -17.33 -13.07
C THR A 252 -43.30 -16.60 -14.41
N GLY A 253 -43.16 -17.33 -15.52
CA GLY A 253 -43.05 -16.73 -16.85
C GLY A 253 -41.78 -15.91 -17.04
N ILE A 254 -41.84 -14.99 -17.99
CA ILE A 254 -40.78 -14.03 -18.34
C ILE A 254 -41.40 -12.66 -18.58
N THR A 255 -40.61 -11.62 -18.39
CA THR A 255 -40.91 -10.26 -18.86
C THR A 255 -39.80 -9.79 -19.78
N ALA A 256 -40.14 -8.92 -20.73
CA ALA A 256 -39.17 -8.23 -21.56
C ALA A 256 -39.50 -6.73 -21.59
N THR A 257 -38.56 -5.89 -22.03
CA THR A 257 -38.81 -4.47 -22.30
C THR A 257 -40.12 -4.30 -23.07
N SER A 258 -41.07 -3.52 -22.55
CA SER A 258 -42.41 -3.45 -23.14
C SER A 258 -42.44 -2.67 -24.47
N SER A 259 -41.60 -1.66 -24.60
CA SER A 259 -41.53 -0.81 -25.78
C SER A 259 -40.20 -0.09 -25.93
N LEU A 260 -39.78 0.17 -27.16
CA LEU A 260 -38.63 0.98 -27.53
C LEU A 260 -39.07 2.11 -28.48
N SER A 261 -38.64 3.33 -28.23
CA SER A 261 -38.85 4.48 -29.12
C SER A 261 -37.49 4.96 -29.61
N MET A 262 -37.22 4.79 -30.91
CA MET A 262 -35.89 4.90 -31.49
C MET A 262 -35.86 5.85 -32.69
N VAL A 263 -34.67 6.28 -33.09
CA VAL A 263 -34.39 7.04 -34.31
C VAL A 263 -33.60 6.13 -35.26
N VAL A 264 -33.79 6.30 -36.57
CA VAL A 264 -33.08 5.49 -37.58
C VAL A 264 -31.58 5.53 -37.33
N GLY A 265 -30.95 4.37 -37.31
CA GLY A 265 -29.51 4.18 -37.07
C GLY A 265 -29.17 3.83 -35.62
N ARG A 266 -30.01 4.18 -34.64
CA ARG A 266 -29.75 3.85 -33.22
C ARG A 266 -29.94 2.37 -32.92
N THR A 267 -29.25 1.93 -31.87
CA THR A 267 -29.40 0.60 -31.30
C THR A 267 -29.87 0.66 -29.83
N GLN A 268 -30.60 -0.35 -29.37
CA GLN A 268 -31.04 -0.46 -27.97
C GLN A 268 -31.28 -1.93 -27.60
N SER A 269 -30.87 -2.34 -26.41
CA SER A 269 -31.04 -3.73 -25.94
C SER A 269 -32.43 -3.99 -25.35
N ILE A 270 -32.94 -5.20 -25.55
CA ILE A 270 -34.10 -5.72 -24.83
C ILE A 270 -33.62 -6.34 -23.52
N GLU A 271 -34.12 -5.82 -22.41
CA GLU A 271 -33.95 -6.44 -21.10
C GLU A 271 -34.97 -7.56 -20.95
N VAL A 272 -34.51 -8.74 -20.54
CA VAL A 272 -35.34 -9.91 -20.26
C VAL A 272 -35.16 -10.29 -18.81
N SER A 273 -36.26 -10.34 -18.06
CA SER A 273 -36.27 -10.78 -16.67
C SER A 273 -37.06 -12.09 -16.54
N MET A 274 -36.54 -12.98 -15.72
CA MET A 274 -37.11 -14.29 -15.40
C MET A 274 -36.63 -14.70 -14.02
N HIS A 275 -37.24 -15.74 -13.45
CA HIS A 275 -36.86 -16.24 -12.14
C HIS A 275 -35.37 -16.60 -12.06
N PRO A 276 -34.64 -16.27 -10.97
CA PRO A 276 -33.17 -16.41 -10.90
C PRO A 276 -32.69 -17.85 -11.13
N VAL A 277 -33.40 -18.85 -10.59
CA VAL A 277 -33.10 -20.28 -10.84
C VAL A 277 -33.25 -20.65 -12.32
N VAL A 278 -34.18 -20.00 -13.04
CA VAL A 278 -34.35 -20.20 -14.48
C VAL A 278 -33.19 -19.56 -15.24
N ALA A 279 -32.82 -18.33 -14.90
CA ALA A 279 -31.67 -17.64 -15.51
C ALA A 279 -30.36 -18.43 -15.32
N ALA A 280 -30.11 -18.96 -14.11
CA ALA A 280 -28.93 -19.77 -13.80
C ALA A 280 -28.88 -21.11 -14.56
N ALA A 281 -30.03 -21.64 -15.02
CA ALA A 281 -30.09 -22.82 -15.86
C ALA A 281 -29.76 -22.53 -17.34
N VAL A 282 -29.46 -21.27 -17.69
CA VAL A 282 -29.04 -20.82 -19.01
C VAL A 282 -30.02 -21.27 -20.10
N PRO A 283 -31.27 -20.79 -20.07
CA PRO A 283 -32.28 -21.19 -21.02
C PRO A 283 -31.95 -20.67 -22.41
N THR A 284 -32.51 -21.30 -23.45
CA THR A 284 -32.39 -20.79 -24.81
C THR A 284 -33.29 -19.56 -24.96
N VAL A 285 -32.70 -18.40 -25.28
CA VAL A 285 -33.42 -17.15 -25.55
C VAL A 285 -33.31 -16.82 -27.05
N ILE A 286 -34.45 -16.54 -27.69
CA ILE A 286 -34.54 -16.22 -29.12
C ILE A 286 -35.35 -14.94 -29.29
N TYR A 287 -34.89 -14.04 -30.15
CA TYR A 287 -35.58 -12.82 -30.52
C TYR A 287 -36.00 -12.86 -31.98
N GLU A 288 -37.25 -12.51 -32.27
CA GLU A 288 -37.78 -12.44 -33.64
C GLU A 288 -38.50 -11.11 -33.86
N THR A 289 -38.12 -10.37 -34.90
CA THR A 289 -38.80 -9.13 -35.30
C THR A 289 -39.96 -9.44 -36.26
N SER A 290 -41.08 -8.72 -36.11
CA SER A 290 -42.20 -8.77 -37.06
C SER A 290 -41.90 -8.07 -38.38
N ASP A 291 -40.93 -7.15 -38.41
CA ASP A 291 -40.53 -6.37 -39.59
C ASP A 291 -39.05 -5.94 -39.48
N ASP A 292 -38.17 -6.70 -40.14
CA ASP A 292 -36.72 -6.48 -40.19
C ASP A 292 -36.32 -5.28 -41.07
N THR A 293 -37.26 -4.71 -41.82
CA THR A 293 -37.03 -3.48 -42.59
C THR A 293 -37.23 -2.23 -41.72
N VAL A 294 -37.93 -2.35 -40.60
CA VAL A 294 -38.13 -1.29 -39.61
C VAL A 294 -37.16 -1.45 -38.44
N ALA A 295 -37.09 -2.64 -37.84
CA ALA A 295 -36.21 -2.92 -36.71
C ALA A 295 -35.64 -4.33 -36.79
N GLN A 296 -34.31 -4.43 -36.81
CA GLN A 296 -33.59 -5.70 -36.73
C GLN A 296 -33.27 -6.01 -35.28
N VAL A 297 -33.13 -7.30 -34.94
CA VAL A 297 -32.71 -7.72 -33.59
C VAL A 297 -31.62 -8.78 -33.70
N SER A 298 -30.55 -8.61 -32.92
CA SER A 298 -29.45 -9.58 -32.84
C SER A 298 -29.82 -10.80 -32.00
N GLN A 299 -28.94 -11.81 -31.97
CA GLN A 299 -29.12 -12.97 -31.09
C GLN A 299 -29.04 -12.61 -29.61
N ASP A 300 -28.35 -11.52 -29.27
CA ASP A 300 -28.18 -11.02 -27.91
C ASP A 300 -29.29 -10.02 -27.50
N GLY A 301 -30.31 -9.83 -28.35
CA GLY A 301 -31.43 -8.94 -28.06
C GLY A 301 -31.16 -7.46 -28.32
N VAL A 302 -30.09 -7.12 -29.04
CA VAL A 302 -29.81 -5.74 -29.46
C VAL A 302 -30.65 -5.40 -30.68
N VAL A 303 -31.52 -4.41 -30.54
CA VAL A 303 -32.40 -3.89 -31.58
C VAL A 303 -31.69 -2.79 -32.35
N THR A 304 -31.71 -2.84 -33.69
CA THR A 304 -31.22 -1.78 -34.58
C THR A 304 -32.39 -1.17 -35.32
N ALA A 305 -32.59 0.14 -35.18
CA ALA A 305 -33.61 0.89 -35.92
C ALA A 305 -33.15 1.11 -37.37
N VAL A 306 -33.88 0.55 -38.34
CA VAL A 306 -33.50 0.55 -39.76
C VAL A 306 -34.24 1.60 -40.56
N ALA A 307 -35.55 1.75 -40.33
CA ALA A 307 -36.40 2.71 -41.04
C ALA A 307 -37.59 3.12 -40.18
N SER A 308 -38.15 4.31 -40.44
CA SER A 308 -39.32 4.79 -39.72
C SER A 308 -40.52 3.85 -39.85
N GLY A 309 -41.17 3.51 -38.74
CA GLY A 309 -42.26 2.54 -38.73
C GLY A 309 -42.49 1.94 -37.34
N ASN A 310 -43.28 0.87 -37.28
CA ASN A 310 -43.49 0.09 -36.07
C ASN A 310 -43.15 -1.38 -36.33
N ALA A 311 -42.46 -2.02 -35.41
CA ALA A 311 -42.19 -3.46 -35.40
C ALA A 311 -42.50 -4.02 -34.00
N VAL A 312 -42.70 -5.34 -33.90
CA VAL A 312 -42.83 -6.04 -32.63
C VAL A 312 -41.72 -7.08 -32.57
N ILE A 313 -40.91 -7.04 -31.52
CA ILE A 313 -39.94 -8.09 -31.24
C ILE A 313 -40.55 -9.06 -30.24
N THR A 314 -40.57 -10.34 -30.60
CA THR A 314 -41.01 -11.42 -29.72
C THR A 314 -39.80 -12.10 -29.12
N THR A 315 -39.65 -11.99 -27.81
CA THR A 315 -38.65 -12.71 -27.02
C THR A 315 -39.23 -14.05 -26.62
N THR A 316 -38.54 -15.14 -26.94
CA THR A 316 -38.93 -16.52 -26.61
C THR A 316 -37.86 -17.17 -25.73
N VAL A 317 -38.24 -17.58 -24.53
CA VAL A 317 -37.36 -18.29 -23.59
C VAL A 317 -37.81 -19.74 -23.50
N THR A 318 -36.90 -20.69 -23.76
CA THR A 318 -37.15 -22.13 -23.74
C THR A 318 -36.18 -22.84 -22.80
N LEU A 319 -36.72 -23.61 -21.87
CA LEU A 319 -35.97 -24.50 -20.99
C LEU A 319 -36.61 -25.90 -21.00
N GLY A 320 -35.87 -26.89 -21.49
CA GLY A 320 -36.37 -28.25 -21.64
C GLY A 320 -37.62 -28.32 -22.52
N SER A 321 -38.77 -28.67 -21.92
CA SER A 321 -40.05 -28.75 -22.63
C SER A 321 -40.93 -27.50 -22.53
N VAL A 322 -40.54 -26.53 -21.69
CA VAL A 322 -41.32 -25.33 -21.39
C VAL A 322 -40.81 -24.14 -22.21
N THR A 323 -41.74 -23.43 -22.84
CA THR A 323 -41.47 -22.21 -23.61
C THR A 323 -42.40 -21.08 -23.17
N LYS A 324 -41.84 -19.88 -22.96
CA LYS A 324 -42.56 -18.65 -22.64
C LYS A 324 -42.16 -17.52 -23.60
N THR A 325 -43.07 -16.58 -23.82
CA THR A 325 -42.86 -15.47 -24.75
C THR A 325 -43.26 -14.13 -24.15
N ALA A 326 -42.51 -13.08 -24.46
CA ALA A 326 -42.83 -11.68 -24.18
C ALA A 326 -42.67 -10.84 -25.45
N GLN A 327 -43.31 -9.67 -25.50
CA GLN A 327 -43.27 -8.79 -26.68
C GLN A 327 -42.76 -7.40 -26.33
N THR A 328 -41.92 -6.86 -27.21
CA THR A 328 -41.40 -5.49 -27.19
C THR A 328 -41.93 -4.74 -28.40
N ASN A 329 -42.70 -3.68 -28.18
CA ASN A 329 -43.18 -2.82 -29.27
C ASN A 329 -42.11 -1.78 -29.65
N VAL A 330 -41.60 -1.83 -30.88
CA VAL A 330 -40.58 -0.90 -31.36
C VAL A 330 -41.22 0.14 -32.28
N THR A 331 -41.06 1.41 -31.95
CA THR A 331 -41.44 2.55 -32.80
C THR A 331 -40.18 3.28 -33.23
N VAL A 332 -39.96 3.37 -34.54
CA VAL A 332 -38.81 4.07 -35.13
C VAL A 332 -39.29 5.37 -35.79
N GLY A 333 -38.73 6.49 -35.36
CA GLY A 333 -38.94 7.83 -35.94
C GLY A 333 -38.08 8.09 -37.18
N GLY A 334 -37.91 9.36 -37.58
CA GLY A 334 -37.03 9.78 -38.67
C GLY A 334 -35.53 9.56 -38.39
N THR A 335 -34.66 10.30 -39.06
CA THR A 335 -33.22 10.38 -38.75
C THR A 335 -32.95 11.37 -37.62
N LEU A 336 -31.70 11.44 -37.17
CA LEU A 336 -31.27 12.46 -36.21
C LEU A 336 -31.38 13.87 -36.80
N ASP A 337 -31.10 14.03 -38.09
CA ASP A 337 -31.28 15.30 -38.81
C ASP A 337 -32.74 15.76 -38.79
N ASP A 338 -33.70 14.83 -38.85
CA ASP A 338 -35.13 15.15 -38.71
C ASP A 338 -35.51 15.66 -37.31
N ARG A 339 -34.61 15.53 -36.32
CA ARG A 339 -34.77 16.02 -34.94
C ARG A 339 -34.08 17.34 -34.68
N LEU A 340 -33.31 17.87 -35.63
CA LEU A 340 -32.72 19.20 -35.55
C LEU A 340 -33.81 20.27 -35.73
N VAL A 341 -34.11 21.01 -34.67
CA VAL A 341 -35.17 22.04 -34.67
C VAL A 341 -34.62 23.46 -34.80
N ALA A 342 -33.34 23.67 -34.49
CA ALA A 342 -32.65 24.91 -34.79
C ALA A 342 -31.15 24.72 -35.03
N SER A 343 -30.60 25.54 -35.92
CA SER A 343 -29.17 25.64 -36.19
C SER A 343 -28.79 27.09 -36.43
N PHE A 344 -27.76 27.59 -35.75
CA PHE A 344 -27.26 28.97 -35.93
C PHE A 344 -25.74 28.92 -36.11
N ASP A 345 -25.28 29.24 -37.31
CA ASP A 345 -23.86 29.32 -37.69
C ASP A 345 -23.26 30.71 -37.47
N PHE A 346 -24.11 31.73 -37.30
CA PHE A 346 -23.73 33.13 -37.12
C PHE A 346 -22.85 33.72 -38.23
N GLU A 347 -23.05 33.29 -39.47
CA GLU A 347 -22.35 33.81 -40.66
C GLU A 347 -22.86 35.20 -41.08
N ASN A 348 -22.63 36.19 -40.21
CA ASN A 348 -23.14 37.56 -40.27
C ASN A 348 -24.67 37.68 -40.18
N THR A 349 -25.34 36.67 -39.64
CA THR A 349 -26.80 36.64 -39.46
C THR A 349 -27.21 35.93 -38.17
N LEU A 350 -28.45 36.17 -37.72
CA LEU A 350 -29.09 35.42 -36.62
C LEU A 350 -30.11 34.39 -37.17
N ASP A 351 -30.09 34.15 -38.48
CA ASP A 351 -31.04 33.28 -39.16
C ASP A 351 -30.96 31.85 -38.62
N ASN A 352 -32.12 31.21 -38.49
CA ASN A 352 -32.16 29.78 -38.19
C ASN A 352 -31.98 28.97 -39.50
N GLY A 353 -30.94 28.15 -39.56
CA GLY A 353 -30.61 27.32 -40.71
C GLY A 353 -31.59 26.17 -40.99
N VAL A 354 -32.49 25.84 -40.04
CA VAL A 354 -33.56 24.84 -40.25
C VAL A 354 -34.70 25.45 -41.05
N GLU A 355 -35.18 24.74 -42.09
CA GLU A 355 -36.25 25.24 -42.96
C GLU A 355 -37.52 25.58 -42.17
N GLY A 356 -37.96 26.84 -42.23
CA GLY A 356 -39.13 27.33 -41.50
C GLY A 356 -38.88 27.62 -40.01
N GLY A 357 -37.64 27.48 -39.55
CA GLY A 357 -37.21 27.88 -38.21
C GLY A 357 -37.37 29.38 -37.98
N THR A 358 -37.54 29.76 -36.71
CA THR A 358 -37.59 31.18 -36.31
C THR A 358 -36.19 31.65 -35.96
N ASP A 359 -35.79 32.80 -36.52
CA ASP A 359 -34.48 33.41 -36.29
C ASP A 359 -34.29 33.79 -34.82
N ALA A 360 -33.04 33.83 -34.36
CA ALA A 360 -32.72 34.26 -33.02
C ALA A 360 -32.96 35.77 -32.84
N GLN A 361 -33.27 36.17 -31.61
CA GLN A 361 -33.52 37.56 -31.24
C GLN A 361 -32.46 38.05 -30.26
N ALA A 362 -31.83 39.19 -30.57
CA ALA A 362 -30.97 39.89 -29.61
C ALA A 362 -31.79 40.55 -28.49
N LEU A 363 -31.35 40.35 -27.26
CA LEU A 363 -31.94 40.89 -26.04
C LEU A 363 -30.92 41.68 -25.24
N GLY A 364 -31.34 42.81 -24.70
CA GLY A 364 -30.53 43.61 -23.78
C GLY A 364 -30.59 43.06 -22.36
N TYR A 365 -29.90 43.76 -21.45
CA TYR A 365 -29.86 43.44 -20.03
C TYR A 365 -31.24 43.15 -19.44
N LYS A 366 -31.36 42.08 -18.65
CA LYS A 366 -32.62 41.58 -18.05
C LYS A 366 -33.72 41.26 -19.05
N LEU A 367 -33.37 40.55 -20.12
CA LEU A 367 -34.29 40.15 -21.20
C LEU A 367 -35.02 41.35 -21.85
N GLY A 368 -34.40 42.54 -21.81
CA GLY A 368 -34.95 43.76 -22.38
C GLY A 368 -34.86 43.81 -23.91
N SER A 369 -35.56 44.74 -24.55
CA SER A 369 -35.41 44.96 -25.98
C SER A 369 -34.02 45.50 -26.33
N TYR A 370 -33.31 44.87 -27.26
CA TYR A 370 -32.10 45.41 -27.85
C TYR A 370 -32.42 46.07 -29.21
N THR A 371 -31.87 47.27 -29.43
CA THR A 371 -32.07 48.03 -30.69
C THR A 371 -30.75 48.40 -31.36
N GLY A 372 -29.62 47.90 -30.85
CA GLY A 372 -28.31 48.07 -31.48
C GLY A 372 -28.11 47.10 -32.65
N GLU A 373 -26.94 47.16 -33.27
CA GLU A 373 -26.54 46.20 -34.30
C GLU A 373 -25.92 44.96 -33.63
N VAL A 374 -26.11 43.79 -34.25
CA VAL A 374 -25.48 42.54 -33.86
C VAL A 374 -24.07 42.52 -34.46
N SER A 375 -23.09 42.16 -33.65
CA SER A 375 -21.67 42.13 -34.01
C SER A 375 -21.17 40.70 -34.20
N TYR A 376 -20.27 40.53 -35.16
CA TYR A 376 -19.64 39.25 -35.49
C TYR A 376 -18.12 39.42 -35.50
N GLU A 377 -17.41 38.39 -35.06
CA GLU A 377 -15.95 38.32 -35.08
C GLU A 377 -15.51 36.97 -35.66
N GLN A 378 -14.19 36.75 -35.81
CA GLN A 378 -13.66 35.47 -36.26
C GLN A 378 -14.08 34.34 -35.30
N GLY A 379 -14.90 33.42 -35.81
CA GLY A 379 -15.43 32.29 -35.06
C GLY A 379 -14.49 31.10 -35.01
N ARG A 380 -15.00 30.00 -34.46
CA ARG A 380 -14.38 28.67 -34.59
C ARG A 380 -14.39 28.28 -36.06
N ASP A 381 -15.57 28.34 -36.67
CA ASP A 381 -15.81 28.09 -38.07
C ASP A 381 -16.36 29.38 -38.68
N GLY A 382 -15.60 30.03 -39.57
CA GLY A 382 -16.05 31.28 -40.20
C GLY A 382 -16.26 32.45 -39.21
N GLN A 383 -17.49 32.91 -38.99
CA GLN A 383 -17.83 34.02 -38.09
C GLN A 383 -18.64 33.53 -36.88
N ALA A 384 -18.34 34.08 -35.70
CA ALA A 384 -19.13 33.84 -34.48
C ALA A 384 -19.87 35.12 -34.05
N VAL A 385 -20.99 34.96 -33.34
CA VAL A 385 -21.67 36.10 -32.74
C VAL A 385 -20.89 36.60 -31.53
N ARG A 386 -20.68 37.92 -31.48
CA ARG A 386 -19.99 38.61 -30.39
C ARG A 386 -21.00 39.13 -29.38
N LEU A 387 -21.09 38.46 -28.24
CA LEU A 387 -21.93 38.84 -27.09
C LEU A 387 -21.18 39.82 -26.16
N GLY A 388 -21.95 40.59 -25.39
CA GLY A 388 -21.41 41.58 -24.43
C GLY A 388 -22.38 42.73 -24.19
N ASP A 389 -22.84 43.36 -25.28
CA ASP A 389 -23.87 44.41 -25.25
C ASP A 389 -25.30 43.86 -25.28
N TYR A 390 -25.44 42.59 -25.65
CA TYR A 390 -26.68 41.83 -25.75
C TYR A 390 -26.40 40.33 -25.52
N GLY A 391 -27.46 39.57 -25.25
CA GLY A 391 -27.50 38.11 -25.39
C GLY A 391 -28.56 37.72 -26.42
N LEU A 392 -28.79 36.42 -26.58
CA LEU A 392 -29.73 35.89 -27.58
C LEU A 392 -30.87 35.10 -26.93
N LYS A 393 -32.05 35.20 -27.54
CA LYS A 393 -33.17 34.27 -27.38
C LYS A 393 -33.32 33.47 -28.68
N LEU A 394 -33.29 32.14 -28.60
CA LEU A 394 -33.28 31.29 -29.79
C LEU A 394 -34.67 31.01 -30.38
N ASN A 395 -35.73 31.44 -29.68
CA ASN A 395 -37.12 31.26 -30.09
C ASN A 395 -37.49 29.77 -30.30
N GLN A 396 -36.96 28.90 -29.42
CA GLN A 396 -37.22 27.46 -29.40
C GLN A 396 -38.12 27.13 -28.21
N GLN A 397 -39.43 27.32 -28.39
CA GLN A 397 -40.41 27.10 -27.33
C GLN A 397 -40.90 25.67 -27.29
N ASP A 398 -41.10 25.15 -26.09
CA ASP A 398 -41.71 23.84 -25.83
C ASP A 398 -41.03 22.70 -26.61
N VAL A 399 -39.69 22.63 -26.53
CA VAL A 399 -38.90 21.58 -27.20
C VAL A 399 -39.26 20.20 -26.63
N GLY A 400 -39.66 20.15 -25.36
CA GLY A 400 -40.12 18.94 -24.66
C GLY A 400 -39.14 18.43 -23.60
N ASP A 401 -39.45 17.25 -23.06
CA ASP A 401 -38.64 16.60 -22.02
C ASP A 401 -37.38 15.92 -22.60
N GLU A 402 -37.38 15.59 -23.90
CA GLU A 402 -36.22 15.07 -24.62
C GLU A 402 -35.63 16.16 -25.53
N TYR A 403 -34.41 16.60 -25.23
CA TYR A 403 -33.77 17.67 -25.99
C TYR A 403 -32.25 17.56 -25.96
N THR A 404 -31.60 18.26 -26.89
CA THR A 404 -30.16 18.54 -26.84
C THR A 404 -29.90 19.98 -27.25
N VAL A 405 -29.09 20.69 -26.48
CA VAL A 405 -28.58 22.02 -26.81
C VAL A 405 -27.06 21.95 -26.83
N SER A 406 -26.47 22.14 -28.00
CA SER A 406 -25.02 22.13 -28.24
C SER A 406 -24.59 23.48 -28.80
N PHE A 407 -23.47 24.03 -28.32
CA PHE A 407 -22.90 25.27 -28.85
C PHE A 407 -21.41 25.35 -28.53
N TRP A 408 -20.67 26.03 -29.39
CA TRP A 408 -19.29 26.40 -29.13
C TRP A 408 -19.23 27.76 -28.46
N VAL A 409 -18.34 27.90 -27.49
CA VAL A 409 -18.16 29.15 -26.75
C VAL A 409 -16.69 29.46 -26.51
N LYS A 410 -16.37 30.74 -26.56
CA LYS A 410 -15.08 31.29 -26.16
C LYS A 410 -15.29 32.50 -25.25
N ASN A 411 -14.93 32.36 -23.99
CA ASN A 411 -15.04 33.42 -23.00
C ASN A 411 -13.88 34.43 -23.19
N HIS A 412 -14.14 35.73 -23.21
CA HIS A 412 -13.05 36.74 -23.27
C HIS A 412 -12.51 37.15 -21.90
N SER A 413 -13.28 36.90 -20.85
CA SER A 413 -12.85 37.11 -19.48
C SER A 413 -13.48 36.04 -18.58
N ALA A 414 -12.93 35.91 -17.38
CA ALA A 414 -13.51 35.05 -16.36
C ALA A 414 -14.93 35.53 -16.00
N LEU A 415 -15.85 34.59 -15.78
CA LEU A 415 -17.25 34.93 -15.56
C LEU A 415 -17.47 35.54 -14.19
N ALA A 416 -18.39 36.51 -14.11
CA ALA A 416 -18.93 36.95 -12.84
C ALA A 416 -19.82 35.86 -12.23
N GLU A 417 -19.94 35.84 -10.91
CA GLU A 417 -20.86 34.91 -10.25
C GLU A 417 -22.29 35.08 -10.79
N ASN A 418 -22.95 33.96 -11.11
CA ASN A 418 -24.29 33.88 -11.72
C ASN A 418 -24.43 34.44 -13.13
N GLN A 419 -23.38 35.04 -13.72
CA GLN A 419 -23.40 35.43 -15.13
C GLN A 419 -23.63 34.19 -15.99
N VAL A 420 -24.68 34.23 -16.80
CA VAL A 420 -25.16 33.05 -17.52
C VAL A 420 -24.49 32.90 -18.88
N LEU A 421 -24.07 31.68 -19.20
CA LEU A 421 -23.70 31.27 -20.56
C LEU A 421 -24.93 30.78 -21.31
N LEU A 422 -25.67 29.87 -20.68
CA LEU A 422 -26.86 29.23 -21.21
C LEU A 422 -27.94 29.20 -20.13
N LEU A 423 -29.15 29.66 -20.46
CA LEU A 423 -30.35 29.48 -19.66
C LEU A 423 -31.36 28.67 -20.47
N LEU A 424 -31.81 27.56 -19.90
CA LEU A 424 -32.89 26.73 -20.40
C LEU A 424 -34.13 26.99 -19.55
N GLY A 425 -35.26 27.28 -20.18
CA GLY A 425 -36.53 27.54 -19.49
C GLY A 425 -36.79 29.03 -19.28
N TYR A 426 -37.50 29.39 -18.21
CA TYR A 426 -37.98 30.76 -18.04
C TYR A 426 -38.04 31.24 -16.59
N HIS A 427 -38.03 32.56 -16.41
CA HIS A 427 -37.97 33.22 -15.10
C HIS A 427 -39.35 33.56 -14.50
N ASP A 428 -40.45 33.48 -15.27
CA ASP A 428 -41.80 33.75 -14.73
C ASP A 428 -42.90 32.92 -15.45
N PRO A 429 -43.46 31.88 -14.79
CA PRO A 429 -43.01 31.34 -13.51
C PRO A 429 -41.57 30.80 -13.60
N GLU A 430 -40.81 30.85 -12.50
CA GLU A 430 -39.46 30.29 -12.46
C GLU A 430 -39.49 28.77 -12.62
N ASN A 431 -39.05 28.31 -13.79
CA ASN A 431 -38.73 26.92 -14.07
C ASN A 431 -37.59 26.91 -15.08
N TRP A 432 -36.36 26.82 -14.59
CA TRP A 432 -35.17 26.97 -15.42
C TRP A 432 -34.00 26.14 -14.90
N MET A 433 -33.08 25.83 -15.82
CA MET A 433 -31.73 25.35 -15.53
C MET A 433 -30.73 26.22 -16.29
N ALA A 434 -29.57 26.47 -15.70
CA ALA A 434 -28.59 27.38 -16.26
C ALA A 434 -27.16 26.85 -16.09
N LEU A 435 -26.30 27.18 -17.04
CA LEU A 435 -24.85 27.11 -16.89
C LEU A 435 -24.33 28.54 -16.66
N SER A 436 -23.70 28.78 -15.52
CA SER A 436 -23.32 30.14 -15.09
C SER A 436 -21.99 30.17 -14.36
N GLY A 437 -21.38 31.34 -14.23
CA GLY A 437 -20.19 31.54 -13.40
C GLY A 437 -20.46 31.10 -11.95
N SER A 438 -19.58 30.25 -11.40
CA SER A 438 -19.71 29.73 -10.03
C SER A 438 -19.17 30.72 -9.01
N GLN A 439 -18.02 31.33 -9.32
CA GLN A 439 -17.33 32.31 -8.50
C GLN A 439 -16.81 33.43 -9.40
N SER A 440 -16.91 34.67 -8.92
CA SER A 440 -16.47 35.84 -9.68
C SER A 440 -15.00 35.75 -10.05
N ASN A 441 -14.65 36.12 -11.29
CA ASN A 441 -13.28 36.16 -11.81
C ASN A 441 -12.57 34.79 -11.85
N THR A 442 -13.31 33.69 -11.96
CA THR A 442 -12.75 32.34 -12.19
C THR A 442 -13.25 31.74 -13.51
N SER A 443 -12.57 30.70 -14.01
CA SER A 443 -13.07 29.87 -15.12
C SER A 443 -14.11 28.83 -14.68
N LYS A 444 -14.48 28.80 -13.39
CA LYS A 444 -15.38 27.79 -12.81
C LYS A 444 -16.82 28.12 -13.11
N LEU A 445 -17.56 27.13 -13.57
CA LEU A 445 -18.97 27.18 -13.88
C LEU A 445 -19.76 26.25 -12.97
N LYS A 446 -21.02 26.61 -12.73
CA LYS A 446 -22.02 25.78 -12.07
C LYS A 446 -23.19 25.51 -13.01
N PHE A 447 -23.62 24.25 -13.08
CA PHE A 447 -24.88 23.86 -13.67
C PHE A 447 -25.91 23.71 -12.56
N TRP A 448 -27.00 24.46 -12.64
CA TRP A 448 -27.91 24.67 -11.51
C TRP A 448 -29.32 24.95 -11.99
N GLY A 449 -30.32 24.75 -11.12
CA GLY A 449 -31.72 24.93 -11.49
C GLY A 449 -32.59 25.51 -10.38
N ASN A 450 -33.72 26.07 -10.80
CA ASN A 450 -34.78 26.56 -9.91
C ASN A 450 -36.16 26.23 -10.49
N GLY A 451 -37.13 25.94 -9.62
CA GLY A 451 -38.46 25.47 -10.02
C GLY A 451 -38.52 23.95 -10.18
N GLY A 452 -39.74 23.41 -10.28
CA GLY A 452 -39.97 21.95 -10.37
C GLY A 452 -39.48 21.13 -9.17
N GLY A 453 -39.31 21.77 -8.00
CA GLY A 453 -38.78 21.15 -6.78
C GLY A 453 -37.39 21.64 -6.38
N PHE A 454 -36.65 22.27 -7.30
CA PHE A 454 -35.37 22.92 -6.98
C PHE A 454 -35.56 24.32 -6.39
N SER A 455 -34.61 24.72 -5.54
CA SER A 455 -34.53 26.04 -4.92
C SER A 455 -33.11 26.59 -5.06
N TRP A 456 -32.80 27.13 -6.25
CA TRP A 456 -31.45 27.57 -6.65
C TRP A 456 -30.37 26.53 -6.32
N THR A 457 -30.57 25.31 -6.81
CA THR A 457 -29.76 24.15 -6.46
C THR A 457 -28.63 23.96 -7.48
N THR A 458 -27.37 23.98 -7.03
CA THR A 458 -26.22 23.56 -7.85
C THR A 458 -26.20 22.04 -7.96
N LEU A 459 -26.17 21.56 -9.19
CA LEU A 459 -26.27 20.14 -9.55
C LEU A 459 -24.94 19.56 -10.02
N ALA A 460 -24.15 20.37 -10.73
CA ALA A 460 -22.81 20.00 -11.16
C ALA A 460 -21.91 21.24 -11.25
N ASN A 461 -20.59 21.02 -11.23
CA ASN A 461 -19.59 22.06 -11.47
C ASN A 461 -18.72 21.65 -12.65
N THR A 462 -18.21 22.63 -13.38
CA THR A 462 -17.23 22.43 -14.45
C THR A 462 -16.34 23.67 -14.58
N SER A 463 -15.46 23.71 -15.57
CA SER A 463 -14.70 24.89 -15.91
C SER A 463 -14.59 25.05 -17.42
N VAL A 464 -14.58 26.29 -17.87
CA VAL A 464 -14.29 26.66 -19.27
C VAL A 464 -13.22 27.75 -19.22
N PRO A 465 -11.95 27.41 -19.50
CA PRO A 465 -10.87 28.37 -19.58
C PRO A 465 -11.21 29.55 -20.52
N ALA A 466 -10.69 30.73 -20.19
CA ALA A 466 -10.85 31.90 -21.04
C ALA A 466 -9.96 31.80 -22.28
N ASP A 467 -10.38 32.47 -23.36
CA ASP A 467 -9.66 32.59 -24.62
C ASP A 467 -9.37 31.28 -25.38
N THR A 468 -10.07 30.19 -25.04
CA THR A 468 -10.09 28.92 -25.78
C THR A 468 -11.51 28.54 -26.18
N TRP A 469 -11.66 27.86 -27.32
CA TRP A 469 -12.95 27.35 -27.78
C TRP A 469 -13.26 26.04 -27.07
N HIS A 470 -14.48 25.95 -26.54
CA HIS A 470 -15.01 24.74 -25.92
C HIS A 470 -16.41 24.48 -26.45
N GLN A 471 -16.77 23.21 -26.63
CA GLN A 471 -18.15 22.84 -26.89
C GLN A 471 -18.83 22.52 -25.57
N ILE A 472 -19.99 23.14 -25.34
CA ILE A 472 -20.90 22.76 -24.27
C ILE A 472 -22.12 22.09 -24.90
N THR A 473 -22.42 20.88 -24.43
CA THR A 473 -23.65 20.19 -24.80
C THR A 473 -24.43 19.81 -23.54
N ILE A 474 -25.73 20.06 -23.54
CA ILE A 474 -26.66 19.59 -22.51
C ILE A 474 -27.74 18.76 -23.18
N THR A 475 -27.86 17.50 -22.79
CA THR A 475 -28.95 16.62 -23.19
C THR A 475 -29.95 16.50 -22.04
N GLY A 476 -31.25 16.47 -22.35
CA GLY A 476 -32.33 16.31 -21.38
C GLY A 476 -33.15 15.07 -21.72
N THR A 477 -33.50 14.29 -20.71
CA THR A 477 -34.54 13.25 -20.76
C THR A 477 -35.53 13.51 -19.63
N GLN A 478 -36.63 12.76 -19.56
CA GLN A 478 -37.62 12.97 -18.51
C GLN A 478 -37.01 12.90 -17.09
N GLY A 479 -36.96 14.04 -16.41
CA GLY A 479 -36.46 14.19 -15.05
C GLY A 479 -34.92 14.20 -14.92
N GLN A 480 -34.17 14.12 -16.02
CA GLN A 480 -32.71 14.07 -16.00
C GLN A 480 -32.06 14.97 -17.06
N ALA A 481 -30.85 15.45 -16.80
CA ALA A 481 -30.03 16.16 -17.76
C ALA A 481 -28.56 15.74 -17.64
N THR A 482 -27.87 15.63 -18.78
CA THR A 482 -26.44 15.28 -18.82
C THR A 482 -25.66 16.45 -19.41
N LEU A 483 -24.58 16.84 -18.73
CA LEU A 483 -23.70 17.92 -19.17
C LEU A 483 -22.45 17.32 -19.82
N TYR A 484 -22.08 17.85 -20.97
CA TYR A 484 -20.85 17.50 -21.68
C TYR A 484 -20.01 18.75 -21.92
N ARG A 485 -18.70 18.60 -21.77
CA ARG A 485 -17.71 19.59 -22.19
C ARG A 485 -16.72 18.91 -23.11
N ASP A 486 -16.56 19.43 -24.32
CA ASP A 486 -15.61 18.92 -25.32
C ASP A 486 -15.79 17.41 -25.57
N GLY A 487 -17.04 16.97 -25.66
CA GLY A 487 -17.41 15.55 -25.83
C GLY A 487 -17.27 14.68 -24.57
N VAL A 488 -16.61 15.14 -23.50
CA VAL A 488 -16.50 14.41 -22.24
C VAL A 488 -17.80 14.57 -21.43
N SER A 489 -18.42 13.45 -21.04
CA SER A 489 -19.57 13.48 -20.13
C SER A 489 -19.13 13.83 -18.71
N LEU A 490 -19.72 14.86 -18.13
CA LEU A 490 -19.46 15.31 -16.75
C LEU A 490 -20.47 14.75 -15.75
N GLY A 491 -21.27 13.77 -16.17
CA GLY A 491 -22.30 13.11 -15.37
C GLY A 491 -23.73 13.57 -15.67
N THR A 492 -24.67 12.78 -15.17
CA THR A 492 -26.12 13.02 -15.29
C THR A 492 -26.67 13.51 -13.96
N VAL A 493 -27.47 14.58 -14.00
CA VAL A 493 -28.10 15.21 -12.85
C VAL A 493 -29.61 15.19 -12.97
N GLN A 494 -30.31 15.46 -11.87
CA GLN A 494 -31.75 15.64 -11.87
C GLN A 494 -32.14 16.89 -12.67
N SER A 495 -33.27 16.84 -13.37
CA SER A 495 -33.80 17.93 -14.19
C SER A 495 -35.24 18.25 -13.81
N ASN A 496 -35.60 19.53 -13.91
CA ASN A 496 -36.98 20.00 -13.76
C ASN A 496 -37.69 20.15 -15.12
N ASN A 497 -37.15 19.50 -16.17
CA ASN A 497 -37.61 19.55 -17.55
C ASN A 497 -37.77 21.00 -18.04
N PRO A 498 -36.69 21.79 -18.07
CA PRO A 498 -36.77 23.24 -18.21
C PRO A 498 -37.35 23.69 -19.57
N LEU A 499 -37.30 22.83 -20.59
CA LEU A 499 -37.77 23.13 -21.95
C LEU A 499 -39.19 22.63 -22.26
N SER A 500 -39.94 22.20 -21.25
CA SER A 500 -41.33 21.78 -21.38
C SER A 500 -42.30 22.89 -20.96
N GLY A 501 -43.24 23.23 -21.84
CA GLY A 501 -44.30 24.21 -21.61
C GLY A 501 -44.14 25.52 -22.38
N SER A 502 -45.22 26.31 -22.41
CA SER A 502 -45.39 27.44 -23.33
C SER A 502 -44.48 28.65 -23.12
N ASN A 503 -43.85 28.78 -21.95
CA ASN A 503 -42.94 29.89 -21.66
C ASN A 503 -41.47 29.49 -21.76
N ALA A 504 -41.19 28.19 -21.86
CA ALA A 504 -39.84 27.67 -21.87
C ALA A 504 -39.14 28.01 -23.19
N ASP A 505 -37.93 28.55 -23.13
CA ASP A 505 -37.13 28.89 -24.31
C ASP A 505 -35.64 28.74 -23.97
N ILE A 506 -34.77 29.00 -24.95
CA ILE A 506 -33.32 28.90 -24.80
C ILE A 506 -32.71 30.29 -24.93
N TYR A 507 -31.88 30.68 -23.96
CA TYR A 507 -31.18 31.96 -23.95
C TYR A 507 -29.67 31.78 -23.82
N LEU A 508 -28.92 32.54 -24.62
CA LEU A 508 -27.47 32.56 -24.60
C LEU A 508 -26.97 33.92 -24.11
N GLY A 509 -26.10 33.91 -23.10
CA GLY A 509 -25.44 35.10 -22.58
C GLY A 509 -26.33 36.14 -21.88
N VAL A 510 -27.60 35.82 -21.63
CA VAL A 510 -28.55 36.72 -20.96
C VAL A 510 -29.55 35.94 -20.10
N ASN A 511 -29.85 36.47 -18.92
CA ASN A 511 -30.99 36.06 -18.09
C ASN A 511 -31.72 37.31 -17.55
N ASN A 512 -32.61 37.12 -16.58
CA ASN A 512 -33.42 38.19 -16.00
C ASN A 512 -32.73 38.96 -14.85
N TRP A 513 -31.60 38.49 -14.34
CA TRP A 513 -31.05 38.96 -13.06
C TRP A 513 -29.64 39.53 -13.18
N ASP A 514 -28.78 38.85 -13.92
CA ASP A 514 -27.33 39.01 -13.91
C ASP A 514 -26.82 39.76 -15.14
N THR A 515 -25.54 40.16 -15.09
CA THR A 515 -24.87 40.89 -16.18
C THR A 515 -24.81 40.05 -17.45
N LEU A 516 -24.75 40.73 -18.60
CA LEU A 516 -24.62 40.09 -19.91
C LEU A 516 -23.27 39.39 -20.02
N PHE A 517 -23.24 38.23 -20.66
CA PHE A 517 -22.03 37.48 -20.95
C PHE A 517 -21.19 38.17 -22.01
N ASP A 518 -19.87 38.21 -21.80
CA ASP A 518 -18.89 38.78 -22.71
C ASP A 518 -18.02 37.68 -23.33
N GLY A 519 -18.33 37.31 -24.57
CA GLY A 519 -17.58 36.29 -25.31
C GLY A 519 -18.08 36.09 -26.73
N LEU A 520 -17.65 34.99 -27.34
CA LEU A 520 -18.08 34.53 -28.66
C LEU A 520 -18.89 33.24 -28.50
N VAL A 521 -19.97 33.12 -29.27
CA VAL A 521 -20.74 31.88 -29.39
C VAL A 521 -20.84 31.50 -30.86
N ASP A 522 -20.74 30.21 -31.14
CA ASP A 522 -20.68 29.67 -32.49
C ASP A 522 -21.41 28.33 -32.60
N GLU A 523 -21.81 27.96 -33.82
CA GLU A 523 -22.26 26.60 -34.18
C GLU A 523 -23.35 26.01 -33.25
N VAL A 524 -24.38 26.80 -32.93
CA VAL A 524 -25.46 26.39 -32.02
C VAL A 524 -26.41 25.40 -32.72
N ARG A 525 -26.63 24.23 -32.11
CA ARG A 525 -27.57 23.20 -32.58
C ARG A 525 -28.55 22.83 -31.47
N VAL A 526 -29.84 22.77 -31.81
CA VAL A 526 -30.92 22.36 -30.91
C VAL A 526 -31.65 21.18 -31.51
N TYR A 527 -31.73 20.08 -30.77
CA TYR A 527 -32.48 18.88 -31.14
C TYR A 527 -33.66 18.66 -30.19
N ASN A 528 -34.78 18.15 -30.70
CA ASN A 528 -35.91 17.68 -29.88
C ASN A 528 -35.79 16.18 -29.53
N ILE A 529 -34.55 15.76 -29.26
CA ILE A 529 -34.20 14.45 -28.75
C ILE A 529 -32.93 14.57 -27.91
N ALA A 530 -32.79 13.72 -26.89
CA ALA A 530 -31.51 13.54 -26.23
C ALA A 530 -30.53 12.80 -27.16
N LEU A 531 -29.41 13.43 -27.49
CA LEU A 531 -28.30 12.74 -28.16
C LEU A 531 -27.65 11.76 -27.18
N SER A 532 -27.20 10.62 -27.70
CA SER A 532 -26.32 9.73 -26.93
C SER A 532 -24.95 10.37 -26.76
N GLN A 533 -24.16 9.88 -25.81
CA GLN A 533 -22.80 10.38 -25.62
C GLN A 533 -21.94 10.23 -26.88
N GLU A 534 -22.07 9.11 -27.58
CA GLU A 534 -21.37 8.84 -28.84
C GLU A 534 -21.80 9.84 -29.91
N GLU A 535 -23.09 10.12 -30.06
CA GLU A 535 -23.60 11.12 -31.00
C GLU A 535 -23.15 12.55 -30.63
N VAL A 536 -22.99 12.87 -29.34
CA VAL A 536 -22.39 14.15 -28.91
C VAL A 536 -20.93 14.19 -29.34
N GLN A 537 -20.16 13.14 -29.10
CA GLN A 537 -18.74 13.07 -29.43
C GLN A 537 -18.50 13.08 -30.94
N GLU A 538 -19.35 12.43 -31.74
CA GLU A 538 -19.28 12.40 -33.20
C GLU A 538 -19.44 13.80 -33.83
N GLN A 539 -20.01 14.78 -33.13
CA GLN A 539 -20.09 16.17 -33.64
C GLN A 539 -18.70 16.78 -33.91
N ALA A 540 -17.65 16.38 -33.18
CA ALA A 540 -16.28 16.86 -33.38
C ALA A 540 -15.22 15.84 -32.90
N LEU A 541 -15.42 14.55 -33.23
CA LEU A 541 -14.68 13.42 -32.63
C LEU A 541 -13.16 13.60 -32.63
N ASP A 542 -12.56 13.95 -33.77
CA ASP A 542 -11.10 14.12 -33.89
C ASP A 542 -10.55 15.23 -32.97
N GLU A 543 -11.33 16.32 -32.79
CA GLU A 543 -10.96 17.45 -31.94
C GLU A 543 -11.15 17.10 -30.45
N PHE A 544 -12.29 16.50 -30.10
CA PHE A 544 -12.54 16.01 -28.74
C PHE A 544 -11.54 14.96 -28.31
N GLN A 545 -11.11 14.06 -29.21
CA GLN A 545 -10.07 13.09 -28.92
C GLN A 545 -8.73 13.77 -28.61
N THR A 546 -8.40 14.87 -29.30
CA THR A 546 -7.19 15.65 -29.04
C THR A 546 -7.28 16.39 -27.69
N MET A 547 -8.42 17.02 -27.39
CA MET A 547 -8.65 17.71 -26.11
C MET A 547 -8.69 16.71 -24.95
N PHE A 548 -9.30 15.54 -25.14
CA PHE A 548 -9.33 14.46 -24.15
C PHE A 548 -7.91 14.01 -23.82
N GLN A 549 -7.07 13.71 -24.84
CA GLN A 549 -5.66 13.39 -24.64
C GLN A 549 -4.94 14.47 -23.82
N GLN A 550 -5.09 15.75 -24.19
CA GLN A 550 -4.45 16.85 -23.47
C GLN A 550 -4.91 16.97 -22.02
N SER A 551 -6.13 16.54 -21.70
CA SER A 551 -6.68 16.57 -20.35
C SER A 551 -6.19 15.44 -19.44
N VAL A 552 -5.73 14.31 -20.01
CA VAL A 552 -5.20 13.14 -19.28
C VAL A 552 -3.68 13.05 -19.30
N GLU A 553 -3.03 13.64 -20.30
CA GLU A 553 -1.59 13.59 -20.46
C GLU A 553 -0.89 14.26 -19.26
N GLY A 554 0.07 13.57 -18.65
CA GLY A 554 0.77 14.02 -17.44
C GLY A 554 -0.02 13.86 -16.13
N THR A 555 -1.22 13.27 -16.15
CA THR A 555 -1.98 13.03 -14.90
C THR A 555 -1.47 11.82 -14.09
N LEU A 556 -0.65 10.97 -14.72
CA LEU A 556 -0.02 9.81 -14.11
C LEU A 556 1.49 9.85 -14.38
N GLU A 557 2.26 9.65 -13.32
CA GLU A 557 3.71 9.53 -13.39
C GLU A 557 4.20 8.23 -12.75
N VAL A 558 5.31 7.68 -13.26
CA VAL A 558 5.89 6.43 -12.76
C VAL A 558 6.08 6.46 -11.24
N ALA A 559 6.54 7.59 -10.69
CA ALA A 559 6.79 7.75 -9.26
C ALA A 559 5.55 7.49 -8.39
N GLN A 560 4.35 7.81 -8.88
CA GLN A 560 3.09 7.56 -8.17
C GLN A 560 2.70 6.07 -8.17
N LEU A 561 3.27 5.29 -9.09
CA LEU A 561 2.94 3.87 -9.28
C LEU A 561 3.85 2.94 -8.49
N LEU A 562 5.02 3.40 -8.04
CA LEU A 562 6.06 2.53 -7.50
C LEU A 562 5.72 1.84 -6.18
N GLY A 563 4.80 2.36 -5.38
CA GLY A 563 4.55 1.83 -4.03
C GLY A 563 5.83 1.86 -3.20
N ASP A 564 6.22 0.72 -2.62
CA ASP A 564 7.42 0.57 -1.80
C ASP A 564 8.71 0.32 -2.62
N ASN A 565 8.64 0.40 -3.95
CA ASN A 565 9.79 0.16 -4.82
C ASN A 565 10.61 1.44 -5.05
N ASP A 566 11.93 1.32 -5.02
CA ASP A 566 12.83 2.47 -5.24
C ASP A 566 12.84 2.94 -6.69
N SER A 567 12.59 2.05 -7.66
CA SER A 567 12.57 2.41 -9.08
C SER A 567 11.75 1.44 -9.91
N ALA A 568 11.30 1.90 -11.09
CA ALA A 568 10.60 1.05 -12.03
C ALA A 568 11.47 -0.07 -12.62
N GLN A 569 12.80 -0.01 -12.45
CA GLN A 569 13.73 -0.98 -13.01
C GLN A 569 14.22 -2.00 -11.97
N ASP A 570 13.79 -1.88 -10.71
CA ASP A 570 14.07 -2.83 -9.63
C ASP A 570 12.80 -3.05 -8.80
N VAL A 571 11.76 -3.58 -9.45
CA VAL A 571 10.49 -3.87 -8.80
C VAL A 571 10.57 -5.21 -8.07
N ARG A 572 10.23 -5.20 -6.78
CA ARG A 572 10.19 -6.35 -5.87
C ARG A 572 8.89 -6.44 -5.06
N TYR A 573 8.19 -5.32 -4.92
CA TYR A 573 6.96 -5.18 -4.14
C TYR A 573 5.81 -4.73 -5.02
N ASP A 574 4.59 -4.83 -4.48
CA ASP A 574 3.38 -4.44 -5.20
C ASP A 574 3.42 -2.95 -5.62
N LEU A 575 2.88 -2.68 -6.81
CA LEU A 575 2.72 -1.34 -7.35
C LEU A 575 1.41 -0.72 -6.86
N THR A 576 1.37 0.61 -6.74
CA THR A 576 0.16 1.36 -6.37
C THR A 576 -0.54 1.89 -7.62
N LEU A 577 -1.59 1.21 -8.08
CA LEU A 577 -2.30 1.58 -9.30
C LEU A 577 -3.61 2.33 -9.00
N PRO A 578 -3.70 3.65 -9.27
CA PRO A 578 -4.91 4.42 -8.99
C PRO A 578 -6.06 4.03 -9.92
N GLN A 579 -7.27 4.01 -9.37
CA GLN A 579 -8.51 3.80 -10.14
C GLN A 579 -9.04 5.10 -10.78
N THR A 580 -8.50 6.25 -10.39
CA THR A 580 -8.85 7.57 -10.94
C THR A 580 -7.62 8.46 -11.08
N ALA A 581 -7.50 9.20 -12.17
CA ALA A 581 -6.47 10.23 -12.36
C ALA A 581 -7.03 11.39 -13.18
N GLY A 582 -6.69 12.64 -12.82
CA GLY A 582 -7.23 13.83 -13.47
C GLY A 582 -8.77 13.97 -13.39
N GLY A 583 -9.41 13.31 -12.43
CA GLY A 583 -10.87 13.25 -12.31
C GLY A 583 -11.55 12.29 -13.29
N MET A 584 -10.79 11.40 -13.94
CA MET A 584 -11.29 10.36 -14.83
C MET A 584 -10.97 8.98 -14.28
N ASP A 585 -11.82 8.01 -14.56
CA ASP A 585 -11.59 6.60 -14.22
C ASP A 585 -10.44 6.03 -15.07
N VAL A 586 -9.60 5.21 -14.44
CA VAL A 586 -8.44 4.55 -15.04
C VAL A 586 -8.61 3.06 -14.89
N THR A 587 -8.47 2.34 -16.02
CA THR A 587 -8.40 0.87 -16.01
C THR A 587 -7.01 0.42 -16.43
N TRP A 588 -6.49 -0.61 -15.78
CA TRP A 588 -5.12 -1.07 -15.99
C TRP A 588 -5.10 -2.40 -16.75
N THR A 589 -4.13 -2.54 -17.63
CA THR A 589 -3.83 -3.81 -18.31
C THR A 589 -2.34 -4.10 -18.19
N SER A 590 -2.00 -5.38 -18.07
CA SER A 590 -0.60 -5.83 -17.97
C SER A 590 -0.22 -6.66 -19.19
N SER A 591 0.99 -6.43 -19.72
CA SER A 591 1.57 -7.27 -20.75
C SER A 591 1.96 -8.67 -20.24
N ASN A 592 2.11 -8.83 -18.92
CA ASN A 592 2.37 -10.11 -18.26
C ASN A 592 1.69 -10.18 -16.88
N PRO A 593 0.38 -10.51 -16.84
CA PRO A 593 -0.41 -10.58 -15.60
C PRO A 593 0.08 -11.59 -14.56
N ASP A 594 0.88 -12.58 -14.97
CA ASP A 594 1.45 -13.59 -14.06
C ASP A 594 2.63 -13.04 -13.25
N VAL A 595 3.20 -11.89 -13.64
CA VAL A 595 4.32 -11.23 -12.96
C VAL A 595 3.89 -9.92 -12.32
N ILE A 596 3.16 -9.07 -13.05
CA ILE A 596 2.47 -7.91 -12.47
C ILE A 596 1.01 -7.98 -12.89
N ALA A 597 0.12 -8.18 -11.94
CA ALA A 597 -1.32 -8.23 -12.19
C ALA A 597 -1.90 -6.82 -12.46
N ALA A 598 -3.12 -6.76 -12.98
CA ALA A 598 -3.79 -5.50 -13.32
C ALA A 598 -4.17 -4.65 -12.09
N ASP A 599 -4.12 -5.22 -10.88
CA ASP A 599 -4.29 -4.50 -9.62
C ASP A 599 -2.96 -4.00 -9.02
N GLY A 600 -1.83 -4.30 -9.67
CA GLY A 600 -0.50 -3.91 -9.20
C GLY A 600 0.23 -4.99 -8.41
N SER A 601 -0.40 -6.13 -8.11
CA SER A 601 0.24 -7.22 -7.35
C SER A 601 1.42 -7.80 -8.13
N VAL A 602 2.57 -7.95 -7.47
CA VAL A 602 3.82 -8.42 -8.06
C VAL A 602 4.13 -9.85 -7.59
N THR A 603 4.33 -10.74 -8.55
CA THR A 603 4.80 -12.11 -8.30
C THR A 603 6.26 -12.22 -8.72
N SER A 604 7.09 -12.78 -7.84
CA SER A 604 8.54 -12.84 -8.04
C SER A 604 8.92 -13.81 -9.18
N PRO A 605 9.55 -13.35 -10.27
CA PRO A 605 9.96 -14.20 -11.38
C PRO A 605 11.32 -14.88 -11.13
N GLU A 606 11.62 -15.96 -11.87
CA GLU A 606 12.94 -16.64 -11.80
C GLU A 606 14.08 -15.87 -12.48
N THR A 607 13.73 -14.95 -13.38
CA THR A 607 14.67 -14.09 -14.13
C THR A 607 14.08 -12.69 -14.22
N ASP A 608 14.94 -11.68 -14.32
CA ASP A 608 14.50 -10.31 -14.56
C ASP A 608 13.50 -10.27 -15.72
N THR A 609 12.33 -9.69 -15.46
CA THR A 609 11.21 -9.72 -16.39
C THR A 609 10.67 -8.32 -16.59
N ASP A 610 10.72 -7.84 -17.84
CA ASP A 610 10.12 -6.58 -18.23
C ASP A 610 8.60 -6.75 -18.41
N VAL A 611 7.82 -5.87 -17.80
CA VAL A 611 6.37 -5.83 -17.85
C VAL A 611 5.93 -4.40 -18.16
N SER A 612 5.03 -4.26 -19.13
CA SER A 612 4.42 -2.97 -19.47
C SER A 612 3.02 -2.94 -18.89
N LEU A 613 2.75 -1.97 -18.03
CA LEU A 613 1.41 -1.65 -17.56
C LEU A 613 0.84 -0.51 -18.39
N THR A 614 -0.35 -0.72 -18.94
CA THR A 614 -1.07 0.30 -19.72
C THR A 614 -2.27 0.80 -18.92
N ALA A 615 -2.23 2.08 -18.54
CA ALA A 615 -3.37 2.83 -18.04
C ALA A 615 -4.27 3.23 -19.22
N VAL A 616 -5.55 2.88 -19.14
CA VAL A 616 -6.56 3.15 -20.16
C VAL A 616 -7.59 4.11 -19.59
N PHE A 617 -7.59 5.33 -20.13
CA PHE A 617 -8.60 6.35 -19.90
C PHE A 617 -9.66 6.24 -21.01
N GLN A 618 -10.93 6.09 -20.64
CA GLN A 618 -12.00 5.97 -21.62
C GLN A 618 -13.26 6.71 -21.16
N ASN A 619 -13.83 7.52 -22.05
CA ASN A 619 -15.11 8.18 -21.87
C ASN A 619 -15.90 8.09 -23.19
N GLY A 620 -16.80 7.11 -23.30
CA GLY A 620 -17.52 6.83 -24.55
C GLY A 620 -16.56 6.36 -25.65
N LEU A 621 -16.55 7.08 -26.79
CA LEU A 621 -15.63 6.88 -27.92
C LEU A 621 -14.24 7.48 -27.69
N LEU A 622 -14.10 8.43 -26.75
CA LEU A 622 -12.83 9.07 -26.45
C LEU A 622 -11.97 8.11 -25.62
N ARG A 623 -10.76 7.82 -26.10
CA ARG A 623 -9.85 6.86 -25.46
C ARG A 623 -8.41 7.31 -25.56
N TYR A 624 -7.68 7.18 -24.46
CA TYR A 624 -6.25 7.42 -24.44
C TYR A 624 -5.57 6.40 -23.54
N GLU A 625 -4.39 5.94 -23.98
CA GLU A 625 -3.63 4.90 -23.29
C GLU A 625 -2.23 5.42 -22.99
N VAL A 626 -1.80 5.24 -21.75
CA VAL A 626 -0.45 5.57 -21.30
C VAL A 626 0.21 4.28 -20.84
N SER A 627 1.39 3.97 -21.40
CA SER A 627 2.15 2.77 -21.07
C SER A 627 3.32 3.13 -20.17
N PHE A 628 3.52 2.34 -19.12
CA PHE A 628 4.62 2.43 -18.18
C PHE A 628 5.37 1.10 -18.17
N ASP A 629 6.69 1.17 -18.32
CA ASP A 629 7.53 -0.02 -18.36
C ASP A 629 8.21 -0.24 -17.01
N PHE A 630 8.10 -1.47 -16.50
CA PHE A 630 8.67 -1.93 -15.25
C PHE A 630 9.55 -3.15 -15.49
N THR A 631 10.58 -3.33 -14.66
CA THR A 631 11.41 -4.54 -14.61
C THR A 631 11.30 -5.13 -13.21
N VAL A 632 10.67 -6.30 -13.11
CA VAL A 632 10.64 -7.07 -11.86
C VAL A 632 11.90 -7.90 -11.78
N THR A 633 12.67 -7.73 -10.70
CA THR A 633 13.94 -8.43 -10.55
C THR A 633 13.74 -9.92 -10.27
N ALA A 634 14.72 -10.72 -10.68
CA ALA A 634 14.75 -12.13 -10.38
C ALA A 634 14.76 -12.36 -8.86
N PHE A 635 13.93 -13.29 -8.39
CA PHE A 635 13.93 -13.70 -7.00
C PHE A 635 15.25 -14.38 -6.63
N ASP A 636 15.94 -13.85 -5.62
CA ASP A 636 17.19 -14.42 -5.09
C ASP A 636 17.13 -14.64 -3.56
N ARG A 637 17.32 -15.89 -3.14
CA ARG A 637 17.39 -16.32 -1.72
C ARG A 637 18.83 -16.57 -1.24
N SER A 638 19.83 -16.40 -2.11
CA SER A 638 21.23 -16.79 -1.83
C SER A 638 21.80 -16.19 -0.54
N GLN A 639 21.43 -14.96 -0.21
CA GLN A 639 21.85 -14.30 1.04
C GLN A 639 21.29 -15.00 2.28
N LEU A 640 20.00 -15.34 2.28
CA LEU A 640 19.36 -16.05 3.38
C LEU A 640 19.96 -17.45 3.55
N ASP A 641 20.20 -18.16 2.45
CA ASP A 641 20.83 -19.48 2.49
C ASP A 641 22.23 -19.43 3.09
N THR A 642 23.01 -18.40 2.73
CA THR A 642 24.35 -18.17 3.31
C THR A 642 24.27 -17.89 4.82
N LEU A 643 23.32 -17.08 5.27
CA LEU A 643 23.13 -16.78 6.69
C LEU A 643 22.66 -18.01 7.48
N LEU A 644 21.80 -18.84 6.89
CA LEU A 644 21.39 -20.11 7.48
C LEU A 644 22.59 -21.06 7.66
N GLU A 645 23.49 -21.14 6.69
CA GLU A 645 24.74 -21.90 6.85
C GLU A 645 25.61 -21.37 7.98
N GLN A 646 25.77 -20.05 8.08
CA GLN A 646 26.52 -19.39 9.17
C GLN A 646 25.88 -19.68 10.54
N ALA A 647 24.56 -19.55 10.64
CA ALA A 647 23.83 -19.81 11.88
C ALA A 647 23.94 -21.27 12.33
N ARG A 648 23.90 -22.23 11.39
CA ARG A 648 24.12 -23.65 11.70
C ARG A 648 25.56 -23.96 12.12
N ALA A 649 26.53 -23.15 11.71
CA ALA A 649 27.94 -23.36 12.04
C ALA A 649 28.31 -22.88 13.46
N VAL A 650 27.44 -22.13 14.13
CA VAL A 650 27.65 -21.66 15.50
C VAL A 650 27.67 -22.84 16.49
N ASP A 651 28.74 -22.95 17.27
CA ASP A 651 28.80 -23.93 18.36
C ASP A 651 27.90 -23.50 19.52
N THR A 652 26.67 -24.00 19.48
CA THR A 652 25.63 -23.69 20.49
C THR A 652 25.99 -24.15 21.90
N THR A 653 26.98 -25.02 22.08
CA THR A 653 27.42 -25.45 23.42
C THR A 653 28.11 -24.34 24.21
N LEU A 654 28.67 -23.34 23.52
CA LEU A 654 29.32 -22.17 24.10
C LEU A 654 28.32 -21.06 24.49
N LEU A 655 27.09 -21.15 23.99
CA LEU A 655 26.02 -20.17 24.23
C LEU A 655 25.30 -20.40 25.56
N THR A 656 24.70 -19.34 26.09
CA THR A 656 23.66 -19.43 27.13
C THR A 656 22.45 -20.21 26.58
N PRO A 657 21.69 -20.94 27.43
CA PRO A 657 20.51 -21.71 26.98
C PRO A 657 19.50 -20.84 26.21
N GLU A 658 19.26 -19.62 26.70
CA GLU A 658 18.33 -18.67 26.11
C GLU A 658 18.80 -18.21 24.74
N SER A 659 20.11 -17.93 24.58
CA SER A 659 20.68 -17.52 23.29
C SER A 659 20.70 -18.66 22.28
N ALA A 660 20.99 -19.89 22.70
CA ALA A 660 20.92 -21.07 21.84
C ALA A 660 19.49 -21.33 21.36
N GLN A 661 18.50 -21.17 22.26
CA GLN A 661 17.09 -21.31 21.89
C GLN A 661 16.64 -20.24 20.90
N ARG A 662 17.02 -18.97 21.11
CA ARG A 662 16.70 -17.88 20.15
C ARG A 662 17.29 -18.15 18.77
N LEU A 663 18.55 -18.58 18.70
CA LEU A 663 19.19 -18.93 17.44
C LEU A 663 18.46 -20.08 16.73
N ALA A 664 18.07 -21.13 17.47
CA ALA A 664 17.32 -22.25 16.92
C ALA A 664 15.95 -21.82 16.37
N GLN A 665 15.22 -20.98 17.09
CA GLN A 665 13.92 -20.44 16.65
C GLN A 665 14.06 -19.55 15.41
N ALA A 666 15.08 -18.70 15.36
CA ALA A 666 15.34 -17.84 14.21
C ALA A 666 15.70 -18.65 12.95
N VAL A 667 16.51 -19.71 13.09
CA VAL A 667 16.84 -20.63 12.00
C VAL A 667 15.60 -21.37 11.50
N GLU A 668 14.78 -21.93 12.41
CA GLU A 668 13.54 -22.63 12.05
C GLU A 668 12.56 -21.70 11.30
N ALA A 669 12.37 -20.47 11.78
CA ALA A 669 11.53 -19.48 11.13
C ALA A 669 12.06 -19.10 9.73
N ALA A 670 13.37 -18.91 9.59
CA ALA A 670 14.01 -18.56 8.32
C ALA A 670 14.02 -19.71 7.30
N GLU A 671 14.00 -20.97 7.74
CA GLU A 671 13.89 -22.13 6.85
C GLU A 671 12.49 -22.24 6.23
N GLY A 672 11.46 -22.00 7.04
CA GLY A 672 10.04 -22.13 6.66
C GLY A 672 9.44 -20.90 5.98
N VAL A 673 10.24 -19.88 5.66
CA VAL A 673 9.77 -18.63 5.06
C VAL A 673 9.26 -18.84 3.64
N GLU A 674 8.20 -18.12 3.28
CA GLU A 674 7.68 -18.09 1.90
C GLU A 674 8.71 -17.50 0.94
N ASN A 675 8.69 -17.95 -0.32
CA ASN A 675 9.62 -17.48 -1.35
C ASN A 675 9.11 -16.17 -1.98
N THR A 676 8.99 -15.13 -1.16
CA THR A 676 8.66 -13.76 -1.58
C THR A 676 9.73 -12.80 -1.11
N PHE A 677 9.93 -11.69 -1.82
CA PHE A 677 10.96 -10.70 -1.47
C PHE A 677 10.81 -10.20 -0.03
N ALA A 678 9.60 -9.77 0.36
CA ALA A 678 9.33 -9.25 1.70
C ALA A 678 9.62 -10.28 2.81
N ALA A 679 9.21 -11.54 2.62
CA ALA A 679 9.40 -12.57 3.63
C ALA A 679 10.88 -12.94 3.77
N VAL A 680 11.60 -13.09 2.65
CA VAL A 680 13.04 -13.37 2.66
C VAL A 680 13.84 -12.21 3.28
N ASP A 681 13.55 -10.96 2.91
CA ASP A 681 14.25 -9.79 3.48
C ASP A 681 14.06 -9.68 4.99
N GLN A 682 12.85 -9.97 5.48
CA GLN A 682 12.57 -9.98 6.91
C GLN A 682 13.30 -11.13 7.64
N ALA A 683 13.36 -12.32 7.03
CA ALA A 683 14.09 -13.46 7.57
C ALA A 683 15.61 -13.18 7.62
N VAL A 684 16.17 -12.57 6.57
CA VAL A 684 17.56 -12.10 6.52
C VAL A 684 17.84 -11.12 7.66
N ARG A 685 17.03 -10.08 7.82
CA ARG A 685 17.18 -9.07 8.90
C ARG A 685 17.14 -9.72 10.28
N THR A 686 16.18 -10.62 10.50
CA THR A 686 16.00 -11.30 11.79
C THR A 686 17.18 -12.22 12.11
N LEU A 687 17.65 -12.98 11.13
CA LEU A 687 18.76 -13.92 11.32
C LEU A 687 20.09 -13.18 11.52
N CYS A 688 20.34 -12.11 10.74
CA CYS A 688 21.47 -11.20 10.97
C CYS A 688 21.48 -10.64 12.39
N PHE A 689 20.36 -10.05 12.82
CA PHE A 689 20.24 -9.50 14.17
C PHE A 689 20.49 -10.56 15.25
N THR A 690 19.94 -11.76 15.06
CA THR A 690 20.10 -12.87 16.02
C THR A 690 21.56 -13.32 16.14
N LEU A 691 22.28 -13.39 15.01
CA LEU A 691 23.69 -13.76 14.99
C LEU A 691 24.59 -12.71 15.66
N ASP A 692 24.25 -11.43 15.50
CA ASP A 692 24.97 -10.31 16.13
C ASP A 692 24.73 -10.26 17.66
N HIS A 693 23.58 -10.74 18.13
CA HIS A 693 23.15 -10.67 19.53
C HIS A 693 23.21 -12.03 20.25
N LEU A 694 24.24 -12.83 19.95
CA LEU A 694 24.50 -14.09 20.64
C LEU A 694 25.20 -13.85 21.99
N TYR A 695 24.62 -14.43 23.05
CA TYR A 695 25.20 -14.36 24.40
C TYR A 695 25.89 -15.67 24.75
N TYR A 696 27.22 -15.59 24.80
CA TYR A 696 28.10 -16.66 25.21
C TYR A 696 28.17 -16.75 26.73
N ARG A 697 28.47 -17.94 27.23
CA ARG A 697 28.67 -18.17 28.67
C ARG A 697 29.97 -17.53 29.13
N ASP A 698 29.98 -16.96 30.34
CA ASP A 698 31.20 -16.39 30.94
C ASP A 698 32.35 -17.41 30.98
N GLU A 699 32.03 -18.69 31.22
CA GLU A 699 32.99 -19.79 31.26
C GLU A 699 33.57 -20.16 29.88
N ALA A 700 32.88 -19.78 28.81
CA ALA A 700 33.36 -19.93 27.43
C ALA A 700 34.19 -18.71 27.01
N VAL A 701 33.73 -17.50 27.33
CA VAL A 701 34.39 -16.24 26.97
C VAL A 701 35.68 -16.03 27.77
N ASN A 702 35.64 -16.26 29.07
CA ASN A 702 36.80 -16.14 29.96
C ASN A 702 36.90 -17.34 30.92
N PRO A 703 37.26 -18.54 30.43
CA PRO A 703 37.45 -19.71 31.28
C PRO A 703 38.54 -19.48 32.34
N PHE A 704 39.50 -18.61 32.06
CA PHE A 704 40.69 -18.37 32.86
C PHE A 704 40.38 -17.69 34.20
N ALA A 705 39.37 -16.83 34.25
CA ALA A 705 38.90 -16.21 35.49
C ALA A 705 38.44 -17.23 36.56
N PHE A 706 38.16 -18.46 36.15
CA PHE A 706 37.70 -19.53 37.04
C PHE A 706 38.79 -20.55 37.40
N ILE A 707 39.97 -20.45 36.78
CA ILE A 707 41.10 -21.35 37.04
C ILE A 707 41.99 -20.71 38.09
N GLN A 708 42.29 -21.46 39.15
CA GLN A 708 43.20 -21.00 40.20
C GLN A 708 44.65 -21.01 39.68
N GLU A 709 45.45 -20.03 40.09
CA GLU A 709 46.89 -20.01 39.79
C GLU A 709 47.55 -21.32 40.23
N ALA A 710 48.43 -21.86 39.39
CA ALA A 710 49.23 -23.04 39.73
C ALA A 710 50.24 -22.69 40.83
N GLU A 711 50.70 -23.70 41.57
CA GLU A 711 51.78 -23.50 42.55
C GLU A 711 53.03 -22.99 41.83
N THR A 712 53.65 -21.92 42.32
CA THR A 712 54.82 -21.32 41.67
C THR A 712 56.07 -22.20 41.77
N GLN A 713 56.17 -22.97 42.86
CA GLN A 713 57.26 -23.90 43.10
C GLN A 713 56.81 -25.06 44.01
N VAL A 714 57.27 -26.27 43.71
CA VAL A 714 57.08 -27.45 44.56
C VAL A 714 58.42 -28.17 44.76
N GLU A 715 58.72 -28.55 46.00
CA GLU A 715 59.86 -29.41 46.35
C GLU A 715 59.38 -30.83 46.59
N LEU A 716 59.97 -31.82 45.91
CA LEU A 716 59.55 -33.23 45.97
C LEU A 716 60.73 -34.16 46.25
N GLU A 717 60.49 -35.23 47.00
CA GLU A 717 61.47 -36.31 47.19
C GLU A 717 61.34 -37.39 46.11
N ALA A 718 62.40 -38.19 45.93
CA ALA A 718 62.45 -39.23 44.90
C ALA A 718 61.31 -40.26 45.05
N GLY A 719 60.46 -40.36 44.03
CA GLY A 719 59.30 -41.26 43.98
C GLY A 719 57.97 -40.63 44.42
N GLU A 720 57.95 -39.34 44.76
CA GLU A 720 56.72 -38.61 45.06
C GLU A 720 55.99 -38.10 43.80
N THR A 721 54.69 -37.87 43.98
CA THR A 721 53.82 -37.22 42.99
C THR A 721 53.10 -36.05 43.65
N ALA A 722 52.89 -34.95 42.94
CA ALA A 722 52.14 -33.80 43.43
C ALA A 722 51.17 -33.25 42.37
N GLN A 723 49.95 -32.92 42.80
CA GLN A 723 49.00 -32.17 41.97
C GLN A 723 49.36 -30.69 42.05
N VAL A 724 49.84 -30.12 40.95
CA VAL A 724 50.32 -28.72 40.91
C VAL A 724 49.40 -27.81 40.08
N PHE A 725 48.48 -28.39 39.31
CA PHE A 725 47.45 -27.69 38.55
C PHE A 725 46.14 -28.48 38.60
N THR A 726 45.01 -27.80 38.81
CA THR A 726 43.70 -28.46 38.78
C THR A 726 42.77 -27.68 37.84
N LEU A 727 42.21 -28.37 36.85
CA LEU A 727 41.21 -27.77 35.97
C LEU A 727 39.81 -27.90 36.63
N PRO A 728 39.09 -26.79 36.88
CA PRO A 728 37.75 -26.86 37.45
C PRO A 728 36.75 -27.55 36.52
N ASP A 729 35.85 -28.35 37.10
CA ASP A 729 34.77 -29.03 36.35
C ASP A 729 33.87 -28.07 35.56
N ARG A 730 33.73 -26.83 36.01
CA ARG A 730 32.88 -25.80 35.39
C ARG A 730 33.41 -25.31 34.04
N VAL A 731 34.72 -25.40 33.80
CA VAL A 731 35.37 -24.89 32.57
C VAL A 731 35.85 -25.98 31.61
N LYS A 732 35.86 -27.25 32.05
CA LYS A 732 36.43 -28.36 31.28
C LYS A 732 35.82 -28.54 29.88
N ASP A 733 34.53 -28.23 29.74
CA ASP A 733 33.82 -28.39 28.47
C ASP A 733 34.12 -27.22 27.51
N TYR A 734 34.67 -26.11 28.02
CA TYR A 734 34.95 -24.88 27.30
C TYR A 734 36.43 -24.67 26.96
N VAL A 735 37.31 -25.58 27.41
CA VAL A 735 38.76 -25.49 27.15
C VAL A 735 39.33 -26.82 26.65
N THR A 736 40.55 -26.76 26.12
CA THR A 736 41.42 -27.93 25.91
C THR A 736 42.72 -27.70 26.66
N VAL A 737 43.33 -28.75 27.23
CA VAL A 737 44.56 -28.60 28.03
C VAL A 737 45.66 -29.52 27.50
N THR A 738 46.87 -28.96 27.38
CA THR A 738 48.09 -29.71 27.02
C THR A 738 49.10 -29.62 28.16
N TYR A 739 49.76 -30.73 28.50
CA TYR A 739 50.73 -30.80 29.60
C TYR A 739 52.14 -31.08 29.06
N THR A 740 53.13 -30.29 29.47
CA THR A 740 54.53 -30.41 29.04
C THR A 740 55.51 -30.33 30.21
N THR A 741 56.70 -30.91 30.08
CA THR A 741 57.79 -30.83 31.05
C THR A 741 59.08 -30.39 30.35
N GLY A 742 59.85 -29.50 30.97
CA GLY A 742 61.12 -29.02 30.45
C GLY A 742 62.25 -30.05 30.52
N ASN A 743 62.08 -31.10 31.33
CA ASN A 743 63.03 -32.20 31.47
C ASN A 743 62.33 -33.48 32.00
N GLU A 744 62.02 -34.39 31.09
CA GLU A 744 61.37 -35.68 31.40
C GLU A 744 62.23 -36.60 32.27
N ASP A 745 63.57 -36.45 32.25
CA ASP A 745 64.48 -37.22 33.11
C ASP A 745 64.37 -36.81 34.58
N VAL A 746 63.80 -35.63 34.87
CA VAL A 746 63.61 -35.09 36.23
C VAL A 746 62.17 -35.33 36.71
N ALA A 747 61.16 -34.97 35.90
CA ALA A 747 59.76 -35.25 36.22
C ALA A 747 58.87 -35.29 34.97
N THR A 748 57.87 -36.17 34.96
CA THR A 748 56.80 -36.19 33.95
C THR A 748 55.57 -35.43 34.45
N TYR A 749 54.76 -34.93 33.51
CA TYR A 749 53.60 -34.12 33.83
C TYR A 749 52.39 -34.49 32.98
N GLN A 750 51.33 -34.96 33.64
CA GLN A 750 50.10 -35.36 32.98
C GLN A 750 48.92 -35.11 33.91
N ASP A 751 47.80 -34.62 33.35
CA ASP A 751 46.55 -34.37 34.07
C ASP A 751 46.73 -33.48 35.33
N GLY A 752 47.67 -32.53 35.25
CA GLY A 752 47.99 -31.62 36.35
C GLY A 752 48.83 -32.23 37.48
N VAL A 753 49.28 -33.49 37.32
CA VAL A 753 50.09 -34.23 38.30
C VAL A 753 51.53 -34.36 37.81
N VAL A 754 52.46 -33.93 38.66
CA VAL A 754 53.90 -34.14 38.51
C VAL A 754 54.28 -35.50 39.09
N THR A 755 55.06 -36.29 38.35
CA THR A 755 55.66 -37.54 38.84
C THR A 755 57.18 -37.44 38.74
N VAL A 756 57.87 -37.60 39.87
CA VAL A 756 59.34 -37.50 39.93
C VAL A 756 60.01 -38.69 39.23
N ALA A 757 60.92 -38.41 38.30
CA ALA A 757 61.70 -39.39 37.54
C ALA A 757 63.20 -39.40 37.93
N GLY A 758 63.76 -38.27 38.40
CA GLY A 758 65.17 -38.13 38.77
C GLY A 758 65.47 -36.82 39.53
N SER A 759 66.64 -36.75 40.20
CA SER A 759 67.04 -35.54 40.95
C SER A 759 67.43 -34.40 40.02
N GLY A 760 66.97 -33.18 40.31
CA GLY A 760 67.25 -32.00 39.48
C GLY A 760 66.13 -30.96 39.58
N LYS A 761 66.20 -29.94 38.73
CA LYS A 761 65.15 -28.92 38.60
C LYS A 761 64.54 -29.01 37.21
N THR A 762 63.21 -28.90 37.12
CA THR A 762 62.46 -28.84 35.86
C THR A 762 61.26 -27.91 36.00
N ILE A 763 60.70 -27.46 34.89
CA ILE A 763 59.43 -26.72 34.86
C ILE A 763 58.40 -27.61 34.20
N VAL A 764 57.23 -27.73 34.82
CA VAL A 764 56.07 -28.36 34.22
C VAL A 764 55.06 -27.28 33.85
N THR A 765 54.40 -27.39 32.69
CA THR A 765 53.49 -26.37 32.16
C THR A 765 52.19 -27.00 31.68
N ALA A 766 51.05 -26.49 32.17
CA ALA A 766 49.73 -26.78 31.65
C ALA A 766 49.28 -25.61 30.76
N THR A 767 49.09 -25.85 29.47
CA THR A 767 48.58 -24.86 28.51
C THR A 767 47.09 -25.08 28.33
N VAL A 768 46.28 -24.18 28.88
CA VAL A 768 44.81 -24.18 28.73
C VAL A 768 44.45 -23.31 27.54
N THR A 769 43.71 -23.86 26.59
CA THR A 769 43.23 -23.18 25.37
C THR A 769 41.72 -23.04 25.44
N ALA A 770 41.18 -21.82 25.42
CA ALA A 770 39.75 -21.56 25.32
C ALA A 770 39.21 -22.04 23.97
N LYS A 771 38.04 -22.68 23.95
CA LYS A 771 37.38 -23.12 22.71
C LYS A 771 36.67 -21.99 21.98
N TYR A 772 36.35 -20.90 22.69
CA TYR A 772 35.64 -19.74 22.15
C TYR A 772 36.46 -18.97 21.11
N ASP A 773 37.70 -18.59 21.46
CA ASP A 773 38.58 -17.76 20.63
C ASP A 773 39.95 -18.40 20.35
N GLY A 774 40.26 -19.54 20.99
CA GLY A 774 41.56 -20.19 20.90
C GLY A 774 42.65 -19.55 21.76
N PHE A 775 42.32 -18.58 22.63
CA PHE A 775 43.28 -17.95 23.52
C PHE A 775 43.91 -18.99 24.45
N GLN A 776 45.21 -18.86 24.70
CA GLN A 776 45.97 -19.82 25.49
C GLN A 776 46.56 -19.15 26.73
N MET A 777 46.42 -19.79 27.89
CA MET A 777 47.13 -19.41 29.10
C MET A 777 47.94 -20.57 29.64
N ALA A 778 49.20 -20.30 29.94
CA ALA A 778 50.15 -21.27 30.48
C ALA A 778 50.24 -21.15 32.00
N TYR A 779 50.15 -22.29 32.68
CA TYR A 779 50.29 -22.40 34.12
C TYR A 779 51.52 -23.26 34.41
N SER A 780 52.59 -22.63 34.88
CA SER A 780 53.89 -23.27 35.07
C SER A 780 54.26 -23.40 36.54
N THR A 781 54.81 -24.55 36.91
CA THR A 781 55.32 -24.83 38.26
C THR A 781 56.78 -25.24 38.18
N ALA A 782 57.65 -24.58 38.95
CA ALA A 782 59.03 -25.01 39.12
C ALA A 782 59.08 -26.22 40.07
N VAL A 783 59.61 -27.34 39.59
CA VAL A 783 59.75 -28.59 40.36
C VAL A 783 61.22 -28.77 40.73
N GLU A 784 61.50 -28.79 42.03
CA GLU A 784 62.82 -29.12 42.57
C GLU A 784 62.77 -30.49 43.24
N VAL A 785 63.52 -31.44 42.69
CA VAL A 785 63.61 -32.79 43.25
C VAL A 785 64.84 -32.89 44.13
N LEU A 786 64.63 -32.95 45.45
CA LEU A 786 65.70 -32.94 46.45
C LEU A 786 66.50 -34.25 46.40
N GLY A 787 67.78 -34.16 46.01
CA GLY A 787 68.78 -35.21 46.18
C GLY A 787 69.50 -35.08 47.53
N GLN A 788 70.01 -36.19 48.07
CA GLN A 788 70.89 -36.19 49.26
C GLN A 788 72.05 -35.18 49.11
N PRO A 789 72.51 -34.55 50.21
CA PRO A 789 73.35 -33.36 50.18
C PRO A 789 74.72 -33.61 49.54
N GLU A 790 75.01 -32.84 48.49
CA GLU A 790 76.32 -32.76 47.82
C GLU A 790 77.38 -32.06 48.71
N PRO A 791 78.65 -32.50 48.67
CA PRO A 791 79.77 -31.80 49.31
C PRO A 791 80.20 -30.55 48.53
N THR A 792 80.64 -29.52 49.26
CA THR A 792 81.15 -28.22 48.75
C THR A 792 82.57 -28.37 48.12
N PRO A 793 82.97 -27.46 47.21
CA PRO A 793 83.83 -27.75 46.06
C PRO A 793 85.34 -27.54 46.29
N GLU A 794 86.15 -28.22 45.46
CA GLU A 794 87.53 -27.83 45.13
C GLU A 794 87.56 -27.12 43.75
N PRO A 795 88.49 -26.18 43.54
CA PRO A 795 88.44 -25.23 42.42
C PRO A 795 88.95 -25.82 41.11
N GLY A 796 88.23 -25.54 40.03
CA GLY A 796 88.77 -25.57 38.67
C GLY A 796 87.92 -26.36 37.69
N ASP A 797 86.70 -25.90 37.43
CA ASP A 797 86.12 -25.76 36.08
C ASP A 797 84.76 -25.05 36.23
N VAL A 798 84.53 -24.01 35.42
CA VAL A 798 83.27 -23.24 35.41
C VAL A 798 82.27 -23.99 34.51
N ASP A 799 81.11 -24.37 35.03
CA ASP A 799 80.10 -25.11 34.28
C ASP A 799 79.21 -24.14 33.50
N LYS A 800 79.38 -24.13 32.17
CA LYS A 800 78.61 -23.31 31.23
C LYS A 800 77.49 -24.08 30.52
N THR A 801 77.27 -25.35 30.85
CA THR A 801 76.39 -26.26 30.08
C THR A 801 74.94 -25.75 30.00
N LEU A 802 74.41 -25.19 31.10
CA LEU A 802 73.05 -24.63 31.13
C LEU A 802 72.93 -23.35 30.31
N LEU A 803 73.92 -22.46 30.40
CA LEU A 803 73.98 -21.24 29.58
C LEU A 803 74.11 -21.59 28.09
N GLU A 804 74.89 -22.62 27.73
CA GLU A 804 75.06 -23.10 26.35
C GLU A 804 73.74 -23.58 25.75
N LYS A 805 73.05 -24.47 26.47
CA LYS A 805 71.75 -25.00 26.03
C LYS A 805 70.69 -23.90 25.94
N THR A 806 70.70 -22.94 26.86
CA THR A 806 69.73 -21.83 26.88
C THR A 806 69.98 -20.84 25.75
N ILE A 807 71.25 -20.53 25.41
CA ILE A 807 71.60 -19.73 24.22
C ILE A 807 71.15 -20.45 22.95
N ALA A 808 71.43 -21.75 22.82
CA ALA A 808 71.01 -22.53 21.66
C ALA A 808 69.49 -22.55 21.49
N TYR A 809 68.73 -22.63 22.60
CA TYR A 809 67.27 -22.51 22.57
C TYR A 809 66.81 -21.09 22.19
N ALA A 810 67.37 -20.06 22.82
CA ALA A 810 67.05 -18.66 22.54
C ALA A 810 67.27 -18.28 21.06
N GLU A 811 68.32 -18.80 20.42
CA GLU A 811 68.60 -18.58 19.00
C GLU A 811 67.56 -19.20 18.05
N THR A 812 66.72 -20.12 18.53
CA THR A 812 65.63 -20.73 17.74
C THR A 812 64.31 -19.98 17.86
N LEU A 813 64.18 -19.02 18.78
CA LEU A 813 62.94 -18.31 19.05
C LEU A 813 62.69 -17.20 18.01
N SER A 814 61.44 -17.09 17.57
CA SER A 814 61.00 -16.00 16.69
C SER A 814 60.74 -14.73 17.50
N THR A 815 61.02 -13.58 16.90
CA THR A 815 60.66 -12.25 17.44
C THR A 815 59.54 -11.59 16.63
N ASP A 816 59.00 -12.29 15.63
CA ASP A 816 57.91 -11.79 14.80
C ASP A 816 56.64 -11.58 15.64
N GLY A 817 56.12 -10.36 15.67
CA GLY A 817 54.89 -9.98 16.39
C GLY A 817 55.08 -9.69 17.88
N VAL A 818 56.32 -9.69 18.38
CA VAL A 818 56.65 -9.27 19.76
C VAL A 818 56.79 -7.74 19.81
N THR A 819 56.43 -7.12 20.93
CA THR A 819 56.61 -5.67 21.16
C THR A 819 58.05 -5.22 20.95
N ASP A 820 58.25 -4.06 20.33
CA ASP A 820 59.58 -3.54 19.93
C ASP A 820 60.53 -3.45 21.14
N SER A 821 60.02 -3.02 22.29
CA SER A 821 60.76 -2.92 23.55
C SER A 821 61.20 -4.29 24.09
N ALA A 822 60.35 -5.31 23.99
CA ALA A 822 60.69 -6.66 24.44
C ALA A 822 61.69 -7.35 23.49
N VAL A 823 61.57 -7.13 22.18
CA VAL A 823 62.55 -7.60 21.19
C VAL A 823 63.93 -6.99 21.48
N ALA A 824 63.99 -5.68 21.74
CA ALA A 824 65.24 -5.00 22.06
C ALA A 824 65.87 -5.53 23.37
N ALA A 825 65.07 -5.78 24.40
CA ALA A 825 65.52 -6.34 25.68
C ALA A 825 66.08 -7.76 25.51
N PHE A 826 65.36 -8.63 24.79
CA PHE A 826 65.76 -10.01 24.51
C PHE A 826 67.07 -10.08 23.72
N GLN A 827 67.18 -9.30 22.63
CA GLN A 827 68.39 -9.27 21.79
C GLN A 827 69.62 -8.79 22.57
N LYS A 828 69.43 -7.83 23.48
CA LYS A 828 70.50 -7.32 24.34
C LYS A 828 71.01 -8.41 25.29
N VAL A 829 70.14 -9.07 26.04
CA VAL A 829 70.58 -10.09 27.01
C VAL A 829 71.12 -11.35 26.31
N LEU A 830 70.63 -11.68 25.11
CA LEU A 830 71.20 -12.75 24.28
C LEU A 830 72.64 -12.43 23.84
N ALA A 831 72.92 -11.17 23.49
CA ALA A 831 74.28 -10.75 23.15
C ALA A 831 75.21 -10.77 24.38
N GLU A 832 74.73 -10.32 25.54
CA GLU A 832 75.47 -10.36 26.81
C GLU A 832 75.77 -11.80 27.26
N ALA A 833 74.79 -12.71 27.14
CA ALA A 833 74.97 -14.13 27.43
C ALA A 833 76.02 -14.80 26.54
N LYS A 834 76.02 -14.50 25.24
CA LYS A 834 77.06 -14.99 24.30
C LYS A 834 78.45 -14.44 24.63
N ALA A 835 78.53 -13.19 25.10
CA ALA A 835 79.80 -12.60 25.52
C ALA A 835 80.36 -13.31 26.76
N VAL A 836 79.53 -13.61 27.76
CA VAL A 836 79.93 -14.40 28.95
C VAL A 836 80.28 -15.83 28.59
N MET A 837 79.59 -16.43 27.61
CA MET A 837 79.94 -17.74 27.07
C MET A 837 81.35 -17.75 26.46
N ALA A 838 81.69 -16.73 25.68
CA ALA A 838 82.98 -16.60 24.99
C ALA A 838 84.16 -16.17 25.89
N ASP A 839 83.91 -15.64 27.09
CA ASP A 839 84.96 -15.24 28.03
C ASP A 839 85.56 -16.44 28.77
N GLU A 840 86.81 -16.78 28.47
CA GLU A 840 87.56 -17.88 29.10
C GLU A 840 87.85 -17.64 30.60
N ASN A 841 87.67 -16.42 31.11
CA ASN A 841 87.92 -16.05 32.51
C ASN A 841 86.62 -15.79 33.31
N ALA A 842 85.44 -15.99 32.72
CA ALA A 842 84.18 -15.78 33.43
C ALA A 842 84.05 -16.72 34.64
N ASP A 843 83.68 -16.19 35.79
CA ASP A 843 83.41 -16.98 37.00
C ASP A 843 81.98 -17.54 37.01
N GLN A 844 81.71 -18.51 37.91
CA GLN A 844 80.40 -19.18 37.97
C GLN A 844 79.26 -18.22 38.31
N ALA A 845 79.51 -17.14 39.08
CA ALA A 845 78.48 -16.17 39.40
C ALA A 845 78.11 -15.33 38.17
N GLN A 846 79.10 -15.00 37.33
CA GLN A 846 78.87 -14.34 36.04
C GLN A 846 78.10 -15.24 35.06
N VAL A 847 78.41 -16.54 35.01
CA VAL A 847 77.68 -17.51 34.17
C VAL A 847 76.24 -17.69 34.62
N ASN A 848 75.99 -17.80 35.93
CA ASN A 848 74.63 -17.91 36.46
C ASN A 848 73.82 -16.63 36.23
N ALA A 849 74.42 -15.45 36.47
CA ALA A 849 73.75 -14.19 36.22
C ALA A 849 73.42 -13.98 34.72
N ALA A 850 74.31 -14.40 33.82
CA ALA A 850 74.05 -14.36 32.39
C ALA A 850 72.93 -15.33 31.96
N TRP A 851 72.82 -16.47 32.65
CA TRP A 851 71.76 -17.45 32.43
C TRP A 851 70.40 -16.94 32.94
N ASP A 852 70.35 -16.38 34.15
CA ASP A 852 69.14 -15.78 34.74
C ASP A 852 68.63 -14.61 33.88
N ASN A 853 69.52 -13.69 33.48
CA ASN A 853 69.15 -12.55 32.63
C ASN A 853 68.66 -12.99 31.23
N LEU A 854 69.26 -14.04 30.66
CA LEU A 854 68.80 -14.58 29.38
C LEU A 854 67.42 -15.21 29.52
N LEU A 855 67.13 -15.89 30.63
CA LEU A 855 65.83 -16.47 30.91
C LEU A 855 64.76 -15.39 31.08
N GLU A 856 65.06 -14.31 31.80
CA GLU A 856 64.18 -13.14 31.91
C GLU A 856 63.91 -12.50 30.53
N GLY A 857 64.93 -12.40 29.66
CA GLY A 857 64.73 -11.91 28.29
C GLY A 857 63.87 -12.83 27.44
N ILE A 858 64.00 -14.15 27.58
CA ILE A 858 63.14 -15.13 26.91
C ILE A 858 61.70 -14.98 27.39
N TRP A 859 61.48 -14.78 28.70
CA TRP A 859 60.15 -14.54 29.25
C TRP A 859 59.52 -13.26 28.72
N GLY A 860 60.33 -12.21 28.52
CA GLY A 860 59.88 -10.95 27.91
C GLY A 860 59.32 -11.10 26.50
N LEU A 861 59.68 -12.15 25.74
CA LEU A 861 59.11 -12.42 24.41
C LEU A 861 57.62 -12.78 24.43
N GLY A 862 57.04 -13.03 25.61
CA GLY A 862 55.59 -13.20 25.76
C GLY A 862 54.77 -11.91 25.60
N LEU A 863 55.43 -10.74 25.56
CA LEU A 863 54.79 -9.45 25.35
C LEU A 863 54.62 -9.19 23.84
N VAL A 864 53.49 -9.64 23.29
CA VAL A 864 53.16 -9.54 21.86
C VAL A 864 52.38 -8.27 21.52
N GLN A 865 52.58 -7.77 20.31
CA GLN A 865 51.77 -6.68 19.75
C GLN A 865 50.33 -7.17 19.52
N GLY A 866 49.35 -6.29 19.74
CA GLY A 866 47.95 -6.59 19.46
C GLY A 866 47.60 -6.53 17.96
N ASP A 867 46.42 -7.03 17.59
CA ASP A 867 45.96 -7.06 16.19
C ASP A 867 45.40 -5.70 15.75
N LYS A 868 46.10 -5.04 14.83
CA LYS A 868 45.75 -3.70 14.32
C LYS A 868 44.84 -3.71 13.11
N THR A 869 44.45 -4.88 12.60
CA THR A 869 43.73 -5.03 11.33
C THR A 869 42.44 -4.21 11.30
N LEU A 870 41.61 -4.29 12.34
CA LEU A 870 40.35 -3.54 12.42
C LEU A 870 40.61 -2.02 12.51
N LEU A 871 41.59 -1.62 13.31
CA LEU A 871 41.98 -0.21 13.47
C LEU A 871 42.43 0.40 12.13
N GLU A 872 43.23 -0.32 11.33
CA GLU A 872 43.68 0.13 10.00
C GLU A 872 42.53 0.27 8.98
N GLN A 873 41.52 -0.58 9.05
CA GLN A 873 40.32 -0.47 8.21
C GLN A 873 39.47 0.74 8.57
N LEU A 874 39.26 0.98 9.86
CA LEU A 874 38.52 2.14 10.36
C LEU A 874 39.25 3.43 9.99
N ILE A 875 40.59 3.45 10.09
CA ILE A 875 41.42 4.58 9.63
C ILE A 875 41.20 4.85 8.14
N THR A 876 41.20 3.81 7.31
CA THR A 876 40.98 3.94 5.85
C THR A 876 39.60 4.51 5.54
N LYS A 877 38.56 4.04 6.24
CA LYS A 877 37.18 4.54 6.07
C LYS A 877 37.07 6.00 6.49
N ALA A 878 37.60 6.35 7.65
CA ALA A 878 37.60 7.73 8.16
C ALA A 878 38.38 8.67 7.23
N ASP A 879 39.54 8.26 6.71
CA ASP A 879 40.30 9.04 5.70
C ASP A 879 39.50 9.24 4.40
N GLY A 880 38.69 8.26 3.98
CA GLY A 880 37.78 8.40 2.85
C GLY A 880 36.67 9.43 3.10
N MET A 881 36.10 9.43 4.31
CA MET A 881 35.10 10.44 4.71
C MET A 881 35.71 11.85 4.74
N MET A 882 36.97 11.99 5.17
CA MET A 882 37.70 13.26 5.15
C MET A 882 37.81 13.90 3.76
N ALA A 883 37.77 13.11 2.69
CA ALA A 883 37.78 13.63 1.32
C ALA A 883 36.43 14.26 0.89
N GLU A 884 35.33 13.89 1.56
CA GLU A 884 33.95 14.27 1.24
C GLU A 884 33.30 15.06 2.40
N ALA A 885 34.12 15.78 3.18
CA ALA A 885 33.71 16.44 4.41
C ALA A 885 32.56 17.45 4.23
N ASP A 886 32.44 18.03 3.03
CA ASP A 886 31.41 19.01 2.68
C ASP A 886 29.99 18.43 2.66
N LYS A 887 29.84 17.11 2.54
CA LYS A 887 28.55 16.41 2.53
C LYS A 887 27.96 16.16 3.91
N TYR A 888 28.78 16.24 4.97
CA TYR A 888 28.38 15.92 6.34
C TYR A 888 28.15 17.18 7.19
N VAL A 889 27.32 17.07 8.21
CA VAL A 889 27.09 18.15 9.19
C VAL A 889 28.30 18.35 10.11
N GLU A 890 28.55 19.59 10.54
CA GLU A 890 29.75 19.92 11.35
C GLU A 890 29.69 19.39 12.79
N THR A 891 28.48 19.17 13.33
CA THR A 891 28.19 18.94 14.76
C THR A 891 29.00 17.81 15.43
N ASN A 892 29.38 16.76 14.69
CA ASN A 892 30.19 15.63 15.19
C ASN A 892 31.48 15.41 14.40
N TRP A 893 31.81 16.27 13.44
CA TRP A 893 32.92 16.06 12.52
C TRP A 893 34.29 16.10 13.23
N GLN A 894 34.43 17.02 14.20
CA GLN A 894 35.67 17.14 14.96
C GLN A 894 35.96 15.89 15.81
N GLN A 895 34.93 15.15 16.25
CA GLN A 895 35.12 13.90 16.99
C GLN A 895 35.75 12.83 16.09
N LEU A 896 35.35 12.77 14.81
CA LEU A 896 35.97 11.88 13.81
C LEU A 896 37.43 12.26 13.55
N VAL A 897 37.72 13.57 13.43
CA VAL A 897 39.10 14.06 13.23
C VAL A 897 40.01 13.67 14.40
N ASP A 898 39.54 13.86 15.63
CA ASP A 898 40.33 13.59 16.84
C ASP A 898 40.52 12.08 17.05
N ALA A 899 39.46 11.28 16.86
CA ALA A 899 39.53 9.82 16.97
C ALA A 899 40.43 9.21 15.88
N LEU A 900 40.39 9.75 14.65
CA LEU A 900 41.26 9.32 13.56
C LEU A 900 42.73 9.61 13.85
N ALA A 901 43.04 10.77 14.45
CA ALA A 901 44.39 11.10 14.86
C ALA A 901 44.91 10.13 15.94
N ALA A 902 44.11 9.87 16.98
CA ALA A 902 44.46 8.91 18.03
C ALA A 902 44.66 7.48 17.49
N ALA A 903 43.80 7.05 16.56
CA ALA A 903 43.92 5.75 15.90
C ALA A 903 45.21 5.63 15.09
N LYS A 904 45.62 6.67 14.37
CA LYS A 904 46.88 6.68 13.61
C LYS A 904 48.11 6.61 14.53
N ASP A 905 48.04 7.24 15.71
CA ASP A 905 49.12 7.19 16.70
C ASP A 905 49.29 5.77 17.27
N VAL A 906 48.20 5.12 17.68
CA VAL A 906 48.24 3.73 18.20
C VAL A 906 48.59 2.72 17.09
N ALA A 907 48.14 2.95 15.86
CA ALA A 907 48.54 2.11 14.72
C ALA A 907 50.06 2.16 14.49
N ALA A 908 50.71 3.31 14.71
CA ALA A 908 52.15 3.49 14.57
C ALA A 908 52.99 2.98 15.75
N ASP A 909 52.38 2.67 16.90
CA ASP A 909 53.10 2.26 18.11
C ASP A 909 53.46 0.75 18.11
N GLY A 910 54.76 0.44 18.00
CA GLY A 910 55.29 -0.93 17.99
C GLY A 910 55.25 -1.66 19.33
N ASP A 911 54.80 -1.00 20.41
CA ASP A 911 54.59 -1.61 21.72
C ASP A 911 53.10 -1.78 22.07
N ALA A 912 52.17 -1.29 21.22
CA ALA A 912 50.73 -1.34 21.49
C ALA A 912 50.19 -2.78 21.57
N MET A 913 49.52 -3.10 22.67
CA MET A 913 48.86 -4.38 22.93
C MET A 913 47.36 -4.29 22.66
N ASP A 914 46.64 -5.42 22.68
CA ASP A 914 45.19 -5.44 22.40
C ASP A 914 44.39 -4.51 23.33
N GLU A 915 44.80 -4.40 24.60
CA GLU A 915 44.18 -3.50 25.58
C GLU A 915 44.34 -2.00 25.24
N ASP A 916 45.39 -1.63 24.48
CA ASP A 916 45.61 -0.26 24.00
C ASP A 916 44.88 0.01 22.68
N ILE A 917 44.72 -1.02 21.85
CA ILE A 917 44.15 -0.93 20.50
C ILE A 917 42.63 -0.91 20.54
N GLN A 918 42.01 -1.79 21.32
CA GLN A 918 40.55 -1.96 21.37
C GLN A 918 39.77 -0.67 21.70
N PRO A 919 40.09 0.10 22.77
CA PRO A 919 39.34 1.31 23.10
C PRO A 919 39.48 2.40 22.03
N VAL A 920 40.60 2.43 21.30
CA VAL A 920 40.83 3.42 20.24
C VAL A 920 40.11 3.03 18.94
N ALA A 921 40.01 1.73 18.65
CA ALA A 921 39.21 1.23 17.54
C ALA A 921 37.71 1.48 17.77
N GLU A 922 37.20 1.23 18.97
CA GLU A 922 35.81 1.49 19.35
C GLU A 922 35.47 2.98 19.26
N ALA A 923 36.33 3.85 19.81
CA ALA A 923 36.14 5.30 19.73
C ALA A 923 36.12 5.83 18.28
N LEU A 924 36.93 5.26 17.38
CA LEU A 924 36.92 5.64 15.96
C LEU A 924 35.66 5.14 15.25
N LEU A 925 35.19 3.93 15.57
CA LEU A 925 33.95 3.39 15.02
C LEU A 925 32.74 4.23 15.45
N ASP A 926 32.63 4.55 16.73
CA ASP A 926 31.56 5.41 17.26
C ASP A 926 31.56 6.78 16.59
N ALA A 927 32.74 7.36 16.40
CA ALA A 927 32.88 8.64 15.71
C ALA A 927 32.47 8.56 14.23
N ILE A 928 32.71 7.43 13.54
CA ILE A 928 32.23 7.20 12.16
C ILE A 928 30.71 7.10 12.12
N LEU A 929 30.09 6.35 13.05
CA LEU A 929 28.64 6.14 13.11
C LEU A 929 27.85 7.39 13.55
N ALA A 930 28.51 8.31 14.26
CA ALA A 930 27.92 9.58 14.69
C ALA A 930 27.77 10.62 13.58
N GLN A 931 28.29 10.37 12.37
CA GLN A 931 28.18 11.31 11.25
C GLN A 931 26.81 11.23 10.57
N ARG A 932 26.33 12.37 10.08
CA ARG A 932 25.07 12.51 9.34
C ARG A 932 25.26 13.35 8.09
N PHE A 933 24.55 13.03 7.02
CA PHE A 933 24.52 13.88 5.83
C PHE A 933 23.71 15.15 6.10
N LYS A 934 24.01 16.22 5.35
CA LYS A 934 23.20 17.44 5.35
C LYS A 934 21.84 17.21 4.69
N ALA A 935 20.79 17.86 5.20
CA ALA A 935 19.46 17.89 4.57
C ALA A 935 19.53 18.45 3.13
N ASP A 936 18.68 17.96 2.22
CA ASP A 936 18.54 18.52 0.88
C ASP A 936 17.66 19.77 0.92
N LYS A 937 18.23 20.92 0.54
CA LYS A 937 17.55 22.22 0.56
C LYS A 937 17.28 22.81 -0.82
N SER A 938 17.53 22.04 -1.87
CA SER A 938 17.44 22.54 -3.25
C SER A 938 16.04 23.03 -3.64
N ILE A 939 14.97 22.35 -3.21
CA ILE A 939 13.58 22.81 -3.43
C ILE A 939 13.32 24.12 -2.68
N LEU A 940 13.78 24.21 -1.42
CA LEU A 940 13.64 25.41 -0.60
C LEU A 940 14.42 26.60 -1.19
N GLU A 941 15.61 26.36 -1.75
CA GLU A 941 16.42 27.36 -2.44
C GLU A 941 15.69 27.94 -3.67
N ASP A 942 15.14 27.08 -4.52
CA ASP A 942 14.37 27.48 -5.70
C ASP A 942 13.11 28.27 -5.31
N LEU A 943 12.39 27.81 -4.28
CA LEU A 943 11.17 28.47 -3.80
C LEU A 943 11.45 29.84 -3.16
N ILE A 944 12.53 29.99 -2.38
CA ILE A 944 12.98 31.29 -1.86
C ILE A 944 13.32 32.23 -3.02
N GLY A 945 14.01 31.73 -4.06
CA GLY A 945 14.32 32.52 -5.26
C GLY A 945 13.07 33.04 -5.97
N GLN A 946 12.02 32.22 -6.07
CA GLN A 946 10.72 32.64 -6.62
C GLN A 946 10.03 33.67 -5.73
N ALA A 947 9.97 33.43 -4.42
CA ALA A 947 9.34 34.31 -3.44
C ALA A 947 10.00 35.69 -3.38
N GLU A 948 11.33 35.78 -3.44
CA GLU A 948 12.07 37.05 -3.49
C GLU A 948 11.82 37.85 -4.78
N GLY A 949 11.44 37.16 -5.86
CA GLY A 949 11.14 37.75 -7.16
C GLY A 949 9.70 38.26 -7.33
N MET A 950 8.79 37.99 -6.38
CA MET A 950 7.38 38.36 -6.49
C MET A 950 7.16 39.88 -6.34
N ASP A 951 6.34 40.45 -7.23
CA ASP A 951 5.83 41.80 -7.07
C ASP A 951 4.64 41.79 -6.11
N LEU A 952 4.82 42.42 -4.94
CA LEU A 952 3.82 42.47 -3.88
C LEU A 952 2.87 43.69 -4.01
N THR A 953 2.95 44.45 -5.10
CA THR A 953 2.04 45.58 -5.32
C THR A 953 0.62 45.09 -5.61
N GLY A 954 -0.36 45.65 -4.88
CA GLY A 954 -1.78 45.29 -5.05
C GLY A 954 -2.32 44.22 -4.09
N TYR A 955 -1.49 43.68 -3.19
CA TYR A 955 -1.92 42.75 -2.12
C TYR A 955 -2.14 43.46 -0.77
N THR A 956 -3.01 42.89 0.08
CA THR A 956 -3.33 43.43 1.43
C THR A 956 -2.10 43.43 2.33
N ALA A 957 -2.08 44.38 3.28
CA ALA A 957 -0.99 44.47 4.24
C ALA A 957 -0.89 43.23 5.13
N GLU A 958 -2.02 42.60 5.47
CA GLU A 958 -2.06 41.39 6.28
C GLU A 958 -1.47 40.17 5.54
N SER A 959 -1.86 39.91 4.30
CA SER A 959 -1.35 38.76 3.53
C SER A 959 0.12 38.92 3.17
N VAL A 960 0.55 40.14 2.83
CA VAL A 960 1.97 40.46 2.60
C VAL A 960 2.81 40.27 3.87
N ALA A 961 2.26 40.57 5.05
CA ALA A 961 2.96 40.34 6.31
C ALA A 961 3.11 38.83 6.62
N ALA A 962 2.08 38.02 6.34
CA ALA A 962 2.15 36.57 6.48
C ALA A 962 3.17 35.96 5.51
N PHE A 963 3.12 36.35 4.24
CA PHE A 963 4.10 35.97 3.21
C PHE A 963 5.55 36.30 3.61
N ARG A 964 5.82 37.54 4.06
CA ARG A 964 7.17 37.93 4.50
C ARG A 964 7.65 37.15 5.73
N THR A 965 6.72 36.74 6.60
CA THR A 965 7.05 35.94 7.79
C THR A 965 7.43 34.51 7.39
N ALA A 966 6.68 33.92 6.47
CA ALA A 966 7.00 32.60 5.92
C ALA A 966 8.33 32.62 5.17
N LEU A 967 8.59 33.65 4.33
CA LEU A 967 9.85 33.82 3.62
C LEU A 967 11.04 33.97 4.57
N ALA A 968 10.90 34.76 5.64
CA ALA A 968 11.95 34.90 6.66
C ALA A 968 12.23 33.57 7.39
N THR A 969 11.21 32.74 7.59
CA THR A 969 11.33 31.43 8.23
C THR A 969 12.02 30.43 7.29
N ALA A 970 11.63 30.40 6.03
CA ALA A 970 12.28 29.63 4.97
C ALA A 970 13.76 30.01 4.80
N GLN A 971 14.08 31.31 4.79
CA GLN A 971 15.48 31.79 4.75
C GLN A 971 16.28 31.38 5.98
N ALA A 972 15.66 31.35 7.16
CA ALA A 972 16.31 30.88 8.39
C ALA A 972 16.64 29.38 8.31
N VAL A 973 15.70 28.57 7.82
CA VAL A 973 15.88 27.13 7.59
C VAL A 973 16.95 26.89 6.51
N MET A 974 16.96 27.69 5.44
CA MET A 974 17.99 27.64 4.38
C MET A 974 19.39 27.91 4.95
N ALA A 975 19.52 28.94 5.81
CA ALA A 975 20.78 29.32 6.43
C ALA A 975 21.27 28.36 7.53
N ASP A 976 20.42 27.47 8.04
CA ASP A 976 20.77 26.56 9.14
C ASP A 976 21.65 25.39 8.66
N ALA A 977 22.97 25.55 8.76
CA ALA A 977 23.93 24.52 8.37
C ALA A 977 23.94 23.28 9.29
N THR A 978 23.14 23.25 10.36
CA THR A 978 23.07 22.14 11.32
C THR A 978 22.05 21.06 10.94
N LEU A 979 21.14 21.34 9.99
CA LEU A 979 20.10 20.41 9.57
C LEU A 979 20.69 19.19 8.85
N SER A 980 20.40 18.02 9.40
CA SER A 980 20.77 16.73 8.84
C SER A 980 19.62 16.10 8.05
N GLU A 981 19.89 15.00 7.36
CA GLU A 981 18.84 14.18 6.72
C GLU A 981 17.69 13.79 7.68
N ASP A 982 17.98 13.57 8.97
CA ASP A 982 16.97 13.29 10.01
C ASP A 982 16.05 14.50 10.30
N ASP A 983 16.41 15.70 9.82
CA ASP A 983 15.67 16.95 9.95
C ASP A 983 14.98 17.38 8.64
N GLN A 984 14.91 16.51 7.63
CA GLN A 984 14.36 16.85 6.31
C GLN A 984 12.93 17.40 6.40
N ASP A 985 12.11 16.86 7.30
CA ASP A 985 10.75 17.34 7.58
C ASP A 985 10.70 18.85 7.90
N LYS A 986 11.73 19.42 8.55
CA LYS A 986 11.77 20.87 8.83
C LYS A 986 12.03 21.71 7.59
N VAL A 987 12.76 21.16 6.61
CA VAL A 987 12.99 21.78 5.31
C VAL A 987 11.69 21.71 4.50
N ASP A 988 11.03 20.56 4.51
CA ASP A 988 9.79 20.32 3.78
C ASP A 988 8.63 21.15 4.36
N ASP A 989 8.52 21.27 5.69
CA ASP A 989 7.58 22.16 6.37
C ASP A 989 7.80 23.64 5.97
N ALA A 990 9.05 24.06 5.82
CA ALA A 990 9.39 25.41 5.39
C ALA A 990 9.01 25.66 3.92
N VAL A 991 9.16 24.65 3.06
CA VAL A 991 8.68 24.65 1.67
C VAL A 991 7.16 24.79 1.65
N ALA A 992 6.44 23.93 2.38
CA ALA A 992 4.98 23.94 2.44
C ALA A 992 4.44 25.28 2.99
N ALA A 993 5.04 25.80 4.06
CA ALA A 993 4.62 27.06 4.68
C ALA A 993 4.88 28.28 3.78
N LEU A 994 6.02 28.33 3.07
CA LEU A 994 6.30 29.40 2.11
C LEU A 994 5.37 29.34 0.90
N SER A 995 5.14 28.13 0.36
CA SER A 995 4.21 27.90 -0.74
C SER A 995 2.78 28.35 -0.39
N ALA A 996 2.24 27.89 0.75
CA ALA A 996 0.92 28.28 1.21
C ALA A 996 0.80 29.80 1.46
N ALA A 997 1.88 30.46 1.89
CA ALA A 997 1.89 31.90 2.09
C ALA A 997 2.00 32.70 0.77
N MET A 998 2.61 32.12 -0.28
CA MET A 998 2.56 32.66 -1.65
C MET A 998 1.14 32.59 -2.21
N ASP A 999 0.46 31.44 -2.04
CA ASP A 999 -0.92 31.23 -2.48
C ASP A 999 -1.93 32.07 -1.68
N GLY A 1000 -1.64 32.34 -0.41
CA GLY A 1000 -2.47 33.12 0.51
C GLY A 1000 -2.38 34.65 0.32
N LEU A 1001 -1.67 35.15 -0.69
CA LEU A 1001 -1.61 36.58 -1.00
C LEU A 1001 -2.95 37.10 -1.52
N THR A 1002 -3.69 37.83 -0.68
CA THR A 1002 -4.99 38.45 -1.02
C THR A 1002 -4.85 39.87 -1.58
N ALA A 1003 -5.63 40.25 -2.59
CA ALA A 1003 -5.58 41.58 -3.22
C ALA A 1003 -6.22 42.71 -2.36
N GLU A 1004 -5.69 43.94 -2.41
CA GLU A 1004 -6.28 45.11 -1.74
C GLU A 1004 -7.68 45.43 -2.32
N GLY A 1005 -8.74 45.13 -1.54
CA GLY A 1005 -10.12 45.43 -1.93
C GLY A 1005 -11.21 44.60 -1.25
N GLU A 1006 -10.86 43.51 -0.56
CA GLU A 1006 -11.82 42.66 0.14
C GLU A 1006 -12.00 43.06 1.61
N THR A 1007 -13.20 43.54 1.96
CA THR A 1007 -13.62 43.75 3.35
C THR A 1007 -14.21 42.45 3.93
N GLN A 1008 -13.61 41.92 5.00
CA GLN A 1008 -14.25 40.91 5.87
C GLN A 1008 -15.37 41.54 6.75
N PRO A 1009 -16.44 40.80 7.09
CA PRO A 1009 -17.16 40.96 8.35
C PRO A 1009 -16.45 40.17 9.48
N SER A 1010 -16.27 40.84 10.62
CA SER A 1010 -15.74 40.31 11.88
C SER A 1010 -16.68 39.31 12.55
N ASP A 1011 -16.14 38.28 13.20
CA ASP A 1011 -16.46 37.92 14.60
C ASP A 1011 -15.50 36.84 15.16
N GLN A 1012 -15.09 37.00 16.42
CA GLN A 1012 -14.32 36.07 17.25
C GLN A 1012 -14.79 36.26 18.72
N PRO A 1013 -14.56 35.36 19.69
CA PRO A 1013 -14.57 33.89 19.67
C PRO A 1013 -15.38 33.28 20.87
N GLU A 1014 -15.74 31.99 20.81
CA GLU A 1014 -15.78 31.14 22.02
C GLU A 1014 -15.27 29.72 21.72
N SER A 1015 -14.69 29.11 22.75
CA SER A 1015 -13.73 28.00 22.75
C SER A 1015 -14.32 26.59 22.92
N SER A 1016 -13.73 25.58 22.28
CA SER A 1016 -13.52 24.25 22.89
C SER A 1016 -12.47 23.43 22.12
N GLN A 1017 -11.91 22.43 22.82
CA GLN A 1017 -10.60 21.81 22.63
C GLN A 1017 -10.54 20.62 21.66
N ASN A 1018 -9.30 20.39 21.21
CA ASN A 1018 -8.62 19.14 20.81
C ASN A 1018 -8.62 18.72 19.32
N PRO A 1019 -7.47 18.22 18.80
CA PRO A 1019 -7.18 18.17 17.36
C PRO A 1019 -7.25 16.76 16.76
N GLU A 1020 -7.77 16.66 15.55
CA GLU A 1020 -7.53 15.60 14.54
C GLU A 1020 -7.37 16.36 13.20
N THR A 1021 -6.14 16.51 12.71
CA THR A 1021 -5.52 15.75 11.60
C THR A 1021 -6.28 15.86 10.27
N THR A 1022 -5.83 16.77 9.41
CA THR A 1022 -6.12 16.77 7.97
C THR A 1022 -4.91 17.30 7.20
N ASP A 1023 -4.35 16.38 6.41
CA ASP A 1023 -3.89 16.50 5.03
C ASP A 1023 -2.85 17.56 4.63
N GLN A 1024 -1.69 17.02 4.24
CA GLN A 1024 -0.58 17.67 3.54
C GLN A 1024 -1.00 18.20 2.16
N PRO A 1025 -0.53 19.39 1.71
CA PRO A 1025 -0.59 19.79 0.31
C PRO A 1025 0.49 19.09 -0.54
N GLN A 1026 0.07 18.64 -1.72
CA GLN A 1026 0.87 17.98 -2.76
C GLN A 1026 1.97 18.86 -3.36
N ALA A 1027 3.03 18.17 -3.79
CA ALA A 1027 4.29 18.69 -4.32
C ALA A 1027 4.17 19.38 -5.70
N THR A 1028 4.95 20.45 -5.89
CA THR A 1028 5.28 21.06 -7.19
C THR A 1028 6.60 20.52 -7.73
N GLU A 1029 6.63 20.15 -9.02
CA GLU A 1029 7.76 19.58 -9.77
C GLU A 1029 9.06 20.41 -9.77
N LYS A 1030 10.20 19.72 -9.79
CA LYS A 1030 11.57 20.25 -9.82
C LYS A 1030 12.26 19.92 -11.17
N PRO A 1031 13.18 20.76 -11.71
CA PRO A 1031 13.78 20.55 -13.02
C PRO A 1031 14.84 19.43 -13.06
N GLU A 1032 14.88 18.69 -14.17
CA GLU A 1032 15.84 17.63 -14.50
C GLU A 1032 17.31 18.10 -14.61
N ASN A 1033 18.22 17.20 -14.20
CA ASN A 1033 19.69 17.23 -14.24
C ASN A 1033 20.45 17.77 -13.02
N VAL A 1034 20.34 17.06 -11.89
CA VAL A 1034 21.43 16.92 -10.92
C VAL A 1034 21.41 15.47 -10.41
N PRO A 1035 22.53 14.73 -10.34
CA PRO A 1035 22.51 13.33 -9.89
C PRO A 1035 22.04 13.24 -8.44
N GLN A 1036 20.81 12.74 -8.23
CA GLN A 1036 20.30 12.35 -6.92
C GLN A 1036 20.91 10.99 -6.55
N THR A 1037 21.76 10.96 -5.53
CA THR A 1037 22.07 9.72 -4.83
C THR A 1037 21.35 9.75 -3.48
N GLY A 1038 20.08 9.33 -3.50
CA GLY A 1038 19.51 8.44 -2.48
C GLY A 1038 19.96 6.99 -2.74
N ASP A 1039 21.18 6.81 -3.25
CA ASP A 1039 21.78 5.51 -3.55
C ASP A 1039 22.31 4.92 -2.22
N SER A 1040 21.38 4.52 -1.37
CA SER A 1040 21.66 3.68 -0.20
C SER A 1040 22.17 2.30 -0.62
N ALA A 1041 22.07 1.89 -1.89
CA ALA A 1041 22.68 0.63 -2.35
C ALA A 1041 24.22 0.70 -2.36
N GLN A 1042 24.82 1.88 -2.58
CA GLN A 1042 26.25 2.06 -2.37
C GLN A 1042 26.62 2.12 -0.88
N LEU A 1043 25.85 2.81 -0.03
CA LEU A 1043 26.18 2.92 1.40
C LEU A 1043 25.93 1.63 2.17
N MET A 1044 24.81 0.94 1.94
CA MET A 1044 24.52 -0.41 2.45
C MET A 1044 25.43 -1.44 1.78
N GLY A 1045 25.82 -1.24 0.52
CA GLY A 1045 26.87 -2.01 -0.15
C GLY A 1045 28.24 -1.84 0.50
N TYR A 1046 28.60 -0.64 0.97
CA TYR A 1046 29.84 -0.36 1.69
C TYR A 1046 29.78 -0.74 3.17
N VAL A 1047 28.62 -0.64 3.84
CA VAL A 1047 28.38 -1.09 5.22
C VAL A 1047 28.32 -2.61 5.28
N ALA A 1048 27.69 -3.27 4.30
CA ALA A 1048 27.73 -4.71 4.12
C ALA A 1048 29.12 -5.18 3.66
N ALA A 1049 29.84 -4.42 2.81
CA ALA A 1049 31.23 -4.72 2.43
C ALA A 1049 32.23 -4.48 3.58
N LEU A 1050 32.01 -3.52 4.47
CA LEU A 1050 32.81 -3.34 5.69
C LEU A 1050 32.46 -4.42 6.72
N ALA A 1051 31.19 -4.74 6.94
CA ALA A 1051 30.77 -5.84 7.82
C ALA A 1051 31.28 -7.20 7.31
N THR A 1052 31.24 -7.44 6.00
CA THR A 1052 31.84 -8.65 5.40
C THR A 1052 33.37 -8.59 5.31
N ALA A 1053 34.02 -7.42 5.22
CA ALA A 1053 35.48 -7.33 5.32
C ALA A 1053 35.98 -7.53 6.75
N VAL A 1054 35.23 -7.10 7.77
CA VAL A 1054 35.48 -7.36 9.20
C VAL A 1054 35.26 -8.84 9.51
N MET A 1055 34.19 -9.46 8.99
CA MET A 1055 33.95 -10.90 9.11
C MET A 1055 34.94 -11.76 8.30
N ALA A 1056 35.33 -11.34 7.10
CA ALA A 1056 36.32 -12.03 6.27
C ALA A 1056 37.74 -11.90 6.83
N LEU A 1057 38.10 -10.80 7.50
CA LEU A 1057 39.39 -10.68 8.17
C LEU A 1057 39.43 -11.44 9.49
N GLY A 1058 38.35 -11.49 10.29
CA GLY A 1058 38.24 -12.41 11.43
C GLY A 1058 38.41 -13.88 11.02
N ALA A 1059 37.88 -14.28 9.85
CA ALA A 1059 38.09 -15.61 9.29
C ALA A 1059 39.50 -15.80 8.68
N VAL A 1060 40.11 -14.77 8.07
CA VAL A 1060 41.44 -14.84 7.45
C VAL A 1060 42.58 -14.76 8.49
N THR A 1061 42.45 -14.05 9.62
CA THR A 1061 43.42 -14.12 10.75
C THR A 1061 43.40 -15.51 11.39
N VAL A 1062 42.23 -16.14 11.52
CA VAL A 1062 42.10 -17.54 11.98
C VAL A 1062 42.70 -18.55 10.97
N VAL A 1063 42.60 -18.31 9.65
CA VAL A 1063 43.13 -19.20 8.61
C VAL A 1063 44.63 -18.97 8.29
N ARG A 1064 45.17 -17.74 8.41
CA ARG A 1064 46.61 -17.45 8.22
C ARG A 1064 47.45 -17.90 9.42
N ARG A 1065 46.94 -17.84 10.67
CA ARG A 1065 47.61 -18.45 11.84
C ARG A 1065 47.69 -19.98 11.74
N ARG A 1066 46.72 -20.65 11.09
CA ARG A 1066 46.77 -22.11 10.83
C ARG A 1066 47.79 -22.57 9.77
N ARG A 1067 48.37 -21.67 8.97
CA ARG A 1067 49.35 -22.03 7.90
C ARG A 1067 50.81 -21.68 8.21
N ARG A 1068 51.11 -21.05 9.35
CA ARG A 1068 52.48 -20.65 9.73
C ARG A 1068 53.04 -21.30 11.02
N ASN A 1069 52.30 -22.21 11.66
CA ASN A 1069 52.84 -23.11 12.70
C ASN A 1069 53.07 -24.50 12.13
#